data_AF-A0A971JR99-F1
#
_entry.id   AF-A0A971JR99-F1
#
_cell.length_a   1.000
_cell.length_b   1.000
_cell.length_c   1.000
_cell.angle_alpha   90.00
_cell.angle_beta   90.00
_cell.angle_gamma   90.00
#
_symmetry.space_group_name_H-M   'P 1'
#
loop_
_entity.id
_entity.type
_entity.pdbx_description
1 polymer ?
#
loop_
_entity_poly.entity_id
_entity_poly.type
_entity_poly.pdbx_seq_one_letter_code
_entity_poly.pdbx_strand_id
1 'polypeptide(L)'
;MDKIHERESFIVAALNTRNRVIDYDVVSMGSINSSIVHPREVFRKAIINKANAILICHNHPTGNLSPSQDDIRATTKLVEAGQMLGIPVMDHIIITGLNKDDAYSFKQNSLMEEPEVYTAEPVVSEQALKYKTTKEKMKEITDRLEEGIRDIFESGKYQQYLQTMSKFHRYSLNNTILISLQKPDATLVASFNKWRDQFGRNVIKGERGIRIIAPAPYKMKQNMEKIDLKTKQPVKDAQGNTIYEEKEINMQGFKVVSVFDVSQTEGDPLPELASPLEGSVNKYKLLLTALRKSSPVPLDFADLNPSTDGVFNMEKNQIKIRSGMSEVQTVSAIVHEIAHAKLHSRQNTPDHNDPNSPLPDNHTREVEAESVSFAVCSALGIETNDNSFGYIAAWSRDKELPELRASLERISRTASELIDDITINLETLAKDEPAAEYAPEKASVSTHDENSIMNKQYPDNIFEPSAANGVYQIYQIKAEPHLKYHRFTSLKKLRAMDEDVDITNYNCVYQSSLTSTEKVTDNLDAIFEKFNVDRPEDFRGYSLSVSDVIVIKHSDLVKAYYVDDIGFKEIPKFLDQSDMTISGEKLPTTNNQDNALRSQQQKEPVQREKASLKNRLKDSYQKRTISKPNELSKESSIER
;
A
#
# COMPACT_ATOMS: atom_id res chain seq x y z
N MET A 1 -12.61 11.47 55.38
CA MET A 1 -12.04 12.79 55.73
C MET A 1 -11.96 12.88 57.24
N ASP A 2 -10.81 12.51 57.85
CA ASP A 2 -10.63 12.53 59.32
C ASP A 2 -9.84 13.76 59.81
N LYS A 3 -9.61 14.75 58.94
CA LYS A 3 -8.94 16.01 59.28
C LYS A 3 -9.93 17.17 59.13
N ILE A 4 -10.13 17.94 60.19
CA ILE A 4 -10.88 19.20 60.14
C ILE A 4 -10.01 20.19 59.36
N HIS A 5 -10.45 20.54 58.16
CA HIS A 5 -9.76 21.53 57.34
C HIS A 5 -10.20 22.93 57.77
N GLU A 6 -9.26 23.74 58.31
CA GLU A 6 -9.49 25.15 58.68
C GLU A 6 -9.73 26.06 57.46
N ARG A 7 -9.57 25.52 56.24
CA ARG A 7 -9.74 26.22 54.96
C ARG A 7 -10.70 25.44 54.07
N GLU A 8 -11.36 26.15 53.16
CA GLU A 8 -12.20 25.53 52.14
C GLU A 8 -11.33 24.70 51.20
N SER A 9 -11.69 23.43 51.06
CA SER A 9 -11.03 22.48 50.18
C SER A 9 -12.06 21.95 49.19
N PHE A 10 -11.73 22.04 47.91
CA PHE A 10 -12.58 21.60 46.81
C PHE A 10 -12.03 20.30 46.24
N ILE A 11 -12.87 19.27 46.20
CA ILE A 11 -12.48 17.90 45.94
C ILE A 11 -13.32 17.38 44.79
N VAL A 12 -12.65 16.67 43.89
CA VAL A 12 -13.31 15.92 42.84
C VAL A 12 -13.07 14.44 43.05
N ALA A 13 -14.14 13.65 43.04
CA ALA A 13 -14.08 12.20 43.01
C ALA A 13 -14.50 11.72 41.63
N ALA A 14 -13.62 10.95 40.98
CA ALA A 14 -13.91 10.30 39.72
C ALA A 14 -14.74 9.03 39.97
N LEU A 15 -15.80 8.83 39.18
CA LEU A 15 -16.71 7.69 39.30
C LEU A 15 -16.63 6.77 38.07
N ASN A 16 -16.83 5.46 38.25
CA ASN A 16 -17.04 4.52 37.14
C ASN A 16 -18.52 4.40 36.74
N THR A 17 -18.81 3.56 35.74
CA THR A 17 -20.17 3.31 35.20
C THR A 17 -21.16 2.73 36.22
N ARG A 18 -20.70 2.25 37.38
CA ARG A 18 -21.53 1.78 38.50
C ARG A 18 -21.55 2.78 39.66
N ASN A 19 -21.21 4.05 39.40
CA ASN A 19 -21.11 5.13 40.38
C ASN A 19 -20.19 4.83 41.57
N ARG A 20 -19.16 4.00 41.38
CA ARG A 20 -18.13 3.76 42.41
C ARG A 20 -16.96 4.72 42.21
N VAL A 21 -16.48 5.29 43.31
CA VAL A 21 -15.27 6.14 43.32
C VAL A 21 -14.07 5.30 42.87
N ILE A 22 -13.42 5.74 41.80
CA ILE A 22 -12.18 5.13 41.29
C ILE A 22 -10.93 5.86 41.76
N ASP A 23 -11.03 7.17 41.95
CA ASP A 23 -9.95 8.02 42.43
C ASP A 23 -10.55 9.36 42.94
N TYR A 24 -9.81 10.11 43.76
CA TYR A 24 -10.21 11.45 44.18
C TYR A 24 -8.99 12.37 44.31
N ASP A 25 -9.20 13.67 44.13
CA ASP A 25 -8.12 14.65 44.22
C ASP A 25 -8.64 15.99 44.79
N VAL A 26 -7.75 16.72 45.47
CA VAL A 26 -8.02 18.05 46.00
C VAL A 26 -7.63 19.06 44.92
N VAL A 27 -8.63 19.61 44.23
CA VAL A 27 -8.44 20.49 43.05
C VAL A 27 -8.04 21.90 43.48
N SER A 28 -8.58 22.37 44.61
CA SER A 28 -8.26 23.68 45.15
C SER A 28 -8.30 23.65 46.66
N MET A 29 -7.34 24.33 47.30
CA MET A 29 -7.40 24.68 48.72
C MET A 29 -7.45 26.21 48.77
N GLY A 30 -8.64 26.74 49.05
CA GLY A 30 -8.95 28.15 49.02
C GLY A 30 -8.47 28.91 50.25
N SER A 31 -8.92 30.16 50.34
CA SER A 31 -8.83 30.95 51.58
C SER A 31 -9.93 30.50 52.57
N ILE A 32 -10.19 31.28 53.62
CA ILE A 32 -11.30 31.00 54.55
C ILE A 32 -12.68 31.21 53.87
N ASN A 33 -12.75 32.01 52.79
CA ASN A 33 -14.01 32.56 52.27
C ASN A 33 -14.32 32.25 50.79
N SER A 34 -13.42 31.60 50.04
CA SER A 34 -13.71 31.11 48.67
C SER A 34 -12.56 30.26 48.11
N SER A 35 -12.93 29.29 47.26
CA SER A 35 -12.01 28.60 46.36
C SER A 35 -12.31 28.97 44.89
N ILE A 36 -11.30 29.50 44.19
CA ILE A 36 -11.39 29.71 42.74
C ILE A 36 -11.12 28.37 42.08
N VAL A 37 -12.11 27.82 41.38
CA VAL A 37 -12.01 26.53 40.71
C VAL A 37 -12.27 26.70 39.23
N HIS A 38 -11.28 26.32 38.41
CA HIS A 38 -11.41 26.35 36.96
C HIS A 38 -11.80 24.96 36.43
N PRO A 39 -12.80 24.83 35.52
CA PRO A 39 -13.25 23.53 35.00
C PRO A 39 -12.11 22.66 34.45
N ARG A 40 -11.14 23.26 33.75
CA ARG A 40 -9.94 22.56 33.26
C ARG A 40 -9.21 21.77 34.34
N GLU A 41 -9.06 22.32 35.55
CA GLU A 41 -8.33 21.64 36.62
C GLU A 41 -9.20 20.55 37.28
N VAL A 42 -10.50 20.77 37.40
CA VAL A 42 -11.47 19.77 37.93
C VAL A 42 -11.54 18.55 37.02
N PHE A 43 -11.71 18.76 35.71
CA PHE A 43 -11.91 17.67 34.76
C PHE A 43 -10.61 16.98 34.32
N ARG A 44 -9.44 17.59 34.53
CA ARG A 44 -8.14 16.98 34.18
C ARG A 44 -8.01 15.58 34.77
N LYS A 45 -8.33 15.42 36.06
CA LYS A 45 -8.18 14.14 36.77
C LYS A 45 -9.22 13.11 36.32
N ALA A 46 -10.46 13.56 36.09
CA ALA A 46 -11.53 12.73 35.56
C ALA A 46 -11.18 12.13 34.18
N ILE A 47 -10.59 12.96 33.30
CA ILE A 47 -10.15 12.54 31.96
C ILE A 47 -9.00 11.54 32.06
N ILE A 48 -7.97 11.82 32.87
CA ILE A 48 -6.82 10.91 33.06
C ILE A 48 -7.27 9.53 33.57
N ASN A 49 -8.26 9.52 34.46
CA ASN A 49 -8.75 8.30 35.10
C ASN A 49 -9.91 7.62 34.34
N LYS A 50 -10.28 8.12 33.16
CA LYS A 50 -11.40 7.56 32.34
C LYS A 50 -12.71 7.49 33.12
N ALA A 51 -13.00 8.55 33.88
CA ALA A 51 -14.21 8.62 34.71
C ALA A 51 -15.48 8.68 33.83
N ASN A 52 -16.53 7.99 34.26
CA ASN A 52 -17.86 8.06 33.66
C ASN A 52 -18.63 9.30 34.14
N ALA A 53 -18.35 9.76 35.35
CA ALA A 53 -18.95 10.94 35.97
C ALA A 53 -18.00 11.45 37.06
N ILE A 54 -18.25 12.66 37.56
CA ILE A 54 -17.57 13.18 38.74
C ILE A 54 -18.56 13.52 39.85
N LEU A 55 -18.12 13.36 41.10
CA LEU A 55 -18.77 13.91 42.28
C LEU A 55 -17.89 15.03 42.81
N ILE A 56 -18.49 16.17 43.09
CA ILE A 56 -17.78 17.32 43.64
C ILE A 56 -18.16 17.47 45.11
N CYS A 57 -17.17 17.78 45.93
CA CYS A 57 -17.37 18.04 47.34
C CYS A 57 -16.51 19.20 47.80
N HIS A 58 -17.07 20.13 48.57
CA HIS A 58 -16.28 21.10 49.32
C HIS A 58 -16.76 21.26 50.74
N ASN A 59 -15.87 21.73 51.61
CA ASN A 59 -16.22 22.00 53.00
C ASN A 59 -16.43 23.49 53.24
N HIS A 60 -17.40 23.82 54.09
CA HIS A 60 -17.52 25.15 54.71
C HIS A 60 -16.96 25.10 56.14
N PRO A 61 -15.78 25.70 56.42
CA PRO A 61 -15.20 25.75 57.76
C PRO A 61 -16.08 26.47 58.78
N THR A 62 -16.95 27.38 58.32
CA THR A 62 -17.90 28.16 59.13
C THR A 62 -19.01 27.32 59.75
N GLY A 63 -19.22 26.09 59.27
CA GLY A 63 -20.30 25.21 59.73
C GLY A 63 -21.67 25.49 59.09
N ASN A 64 -21.81 26.53 58.26
CA ASN A 64 -23.04 26.77 57.52
C ASN A 64 -23.05 25.92 56.25
N LEU A 65 -24.07 25.07 56.09
CA LEU A 65 -24.26 24.22 54.92
C LEU A 65 -24.92 24.92 53.72
N SER A 66 -25.40 26.15 53.91
CA SER A 66 -26.07 26.89 52.83
C SER A 66 -25.06 27.29 51.74
N PRO A 67 -25.35 27.01 50.46
CA PRO A 67 -24.46 27.37 49.37
C PRO A 67 -24.40 28.89 49.18
N SER A 68 -23.19 29.40 48.94
CA SER A 68 -22.97 30.79 48.55
C SER A 68 -23.32 31.02 47.08
N GLN A 69 -23.42 32.29 46.69
CA GLN A 69 -23.61 32.67 45.28
C GLN A 69 -22.41 32.26 44.41
N ASP A 70 -21.22 32.17 44.98
CA ASP A 70 -20.04 31.66 44.27
C ASP A 70 -20.12 30.16 44.06
N ASP A 71 -20.61 29.40 45.04
CA ASP A 71 -20.81 27.96 44.91
C ASP A 71 -21.81 27.64 43.81
N ILE A 72 -22.93 28.38 43.76
CA ILE A 72 -23.94 28.23 42.71
C ILE A 72 -23.31 28.51 41.34
N ARG A 73 -22.62 29.66 41.17
CA ARG A 73 -21.95 30.01 39.91
C ARG A 73 -20.90 29.00 39.48
N ALA A 74 -20.10 28.49 40.41
CA ALA A 74 -19.08 27.48 40.13
C ALA A 74 -19.73 26.16 39.71
N THR A 75 -20.77 25.74 40.42
CA THR A 75 -21.53 24.52 40.10
C THR A 75 -22.13 24.59 38.71
N THR A 76 -22.81 25.68 38.37
CA THR A 76 -23.40 25.88 37.03
C THR A 76 -22.35 25.74 35.93
N LYS A 77 -21.20 26.40 36.06
CA LYS A 77 -20.10 26.31 35.09
C LYS A 77 -19.52 24.89 34.98
N LEU A 78 -19.44 24.17 36.09
CA LEU A 78 -18.91 22.80 36.10
C LEU A 78 -19.90 21.79 35.52
N VAL A 79 -21.20 22.00 35.77
CA VAL A 79 -22.27 21.21 35.13
C VAL A 79 -22.25 21.41 33.62
N GLU A 80 -22.22 22.66 33.14
CA GLU A 80 -22.11 22.98 31.71
C GLU A 80 -20.85 22.38 31.07
N ALA A 81 -19.70 22.52 31.73
CA ALA A 81 -18.44 21.93 31.26
C ALA A 81 -18.47 20.39 31.25
N GLY A 82 -19.08 19.78 32.27
CA GLY A 82 -19.24 18.33 32.36
C GLY A 82 -20.14 17.77 31.26
N GLN A 83 -21.23 18.48 30.96
CA GLN A 83 -22.10 18.19 29.81
C GLN A 83 -21.33 18.26 28.50
N MET A 84 -20.56 19.34 28.27
CA MET A 84 -19.73 19.48 27.05
C MET A 84 -18.66 18.40 26.91
N LEU A 85 -18.08 17.93 28.02
CA LEU A 85 -17.02 16.91 28.03
C LEU A 85 -17.56 15.48 28.00
N GLY A 86 -18.87 15.26 28.13
CA GLY A 86 -19.46 13.93 28.30
C GLY A 86 -19.08 13.27 29.63
N ILE A 87 -18.72 14.04 30.65
CA ILE A 87 -18.40 13.59 32.01
C ILE A 87 -19.30 14.39 32.97
N PRO A 88 -20.55 13.95 33.22
CA PRO A 88 -21.49 14.72 34.02
C PRO A 88 -21.04 14.87 35.48
N VAL A 89 -21.42 15.99 36.09
CA VAL A 89 -21.33 16.21 37.54
C VAL A 89 -22.56 15.56 38.18
N MET A 90 -22.35 14.53 38.99
CA MET A 90 -23.44 13.76 39.58
C MET A 90 -24.12 14.49 40.73
N ASP A 91 -23.31 15.15 41.56
CA ASP A 91 -23.79 16.01 42.64
C ASP A 91 -22.66 16.95 43.05
N HIS A 92 -23.05 18.04 43.72
CA HIS A 92 -22.17 18.91 44.46
C HIS A 92 -22.56 18.86 45.94
N ILE A 93 -21.66 18.34 46.77
CA ILE A 93 -21.93 18.11 48.19
C ILE A 93 -21.11 19.11 49.04
N ILE A 94 -21.81 19.94 49.80
CA ILE A 94 -21.18 20.74 50.86
C ILE A 94 -21.17 19.91 52.15
N ILE A 95 -20.01 19.79 52.77
CA ILE A 95 -19.86 19.15 54.09
C ILE A 95 -19.37 20.15 55.12
N THR A 96 -19.53 19.83 56.40
CA THR A 96 -18.90 20.58 57.50
C THR A 96 -17.90 19.71 58.25
N GLY A 97 -16.93 20.36 58.89
CA GLY A 97 -16.04 19.69 59.84
C GLY A 97 -16.64 19.52 61.24
N LEU A 98 -17.84 20.07 61.50
CA LEU A 98 -18.45 20.14 62.84
C LEU A 98 -19.40 18.97 63.12
N ASN A 99 -20.15 18.52 62.11
CA ASN A 99 -21.02 17.36 62.21
C ASN A 99 -20.80 16.43 61.00
N LYS A 100 -20.46 15.16 61.27
CA LYS A 100 -20.08 14.17 60.24
C LYS A 100 -21.28 13.68 59.44
N ASP A 101 -22.48 13.79 59.99
CA ASP A 101 -23.72 13.31 59.36
C ASP A 101 -24.43 14.42 58.55
N ASP A 102 -23.97 15.66 58.67
CA ASP A 102 -24.57 16.82 58.01
C ASP A 102 -23.87 17.12 56.69
N ALA A 103 -24.64 17.04 55.60
CA ALA A 103 -24.21 17.41 54.26
C ALA A 103 -25.34 18.12 53.51
N TYR A 104 -24.97 19.03 52.62
CA TYR A 104 -25.89 19.70 51.71
C TYR A 104 -25.63 19.20 50.29
N SER A 105 -26.60 18.49 49.72
CA SER A 105 -26.58 18.07 48.32
C SER A 105 -27.27 19.11 47.46
N PHE A 106 -26.59 19.63 46.44
CA PHE A 106 -27.20 20.52 45.45
C PHE A 106 -28.32 19.80 44.70
N LYS A 107 -28.13 18.51 44.38
CA LYS A 107 -29.13 17.70 43.70
C LYS A 107 -30.39 17.51 44.54
N GLN A 108 -30.26 17.14 45.82
CA GLN A 108 -31.40 16.90 46.71
C GLN A 108 -32.22 18.18 46.97
N ASN A 109 -31.58 19.35 46.90
CA ASN A 109 -32.21 20.65 47.11
C ASN A 109 -32.62 21.35 45.79
N SER A 110 -32.63 20.62 44.66
CA SER A 110 -33.03 21.12 43.34
C SER A 110 -32.27 22.36 42.85
N LEU A 111 -31.02 22.54 43.31
CA LEU A 111 -30.12 23.61 42.85
C LEU A 111 -29.28 23.20 41.63
N MET A 112 -29.34 21.93 41.26
CA MET A 112 -28.86 21.41 39.99
C MET A 112 -29.90 20.46 39.44
N GLU A 113 -30.10 20.50 38.12
CA GLU A 113 -30.95 19.54 37.44
C GLU A 113 -30.32 18.14 37.51
N GLU A 114 -31.14 17.10 37.36
CA GLU A 114 -30.55 15.77 37.17
C GLU A 114 -29.60 15.87 35.99
N PRO A 115 -28.33 15.43 36.15
CA PRO A 115 -27.47 15.37 34.99
C PRO A 115 -28.22 14.53 33.98
N GLU A 116 -28.46 15.08 32.78
CA GLU A 116 -28.66 14.25 31.61
C GLU A 116 -27.46 13.31 31.65
N VAL A 117 -27.70 12.10 32.13
CA VAL A 117 -26.74 11.03 31.97
C VAL A 117 -26.52 11.10 30.49
N TYR A 118 -25.26 11.24 30.07
CA TYR A 118 -24.92 10.80 28.75
C TYR A 118 -25.13 9.27 28.78
N THR A 119 -26.39 8.83 28.87
CA THR A 119 -26.88 7.85 27.96
C THR A 119 -26.48 8.48 26.66
N ALA A 120 -25.38 8.00 26.10
CA ALA A 120 -25.47 7.69 24.70
C ALA A 120 -26.89 7.17 24.55
N GLU A 121 -27.74 7.88 23.80
CA GLU A 121 -28.85 7.21 23.15
C GLU A 121 -28.28 5.84 22.77
N PRO A 122 -28.97 4.71 23.00
CA PRO A 122 -28.49 3.48 22.36
C PRO A 122 -28.26 3.95 20.95
N VAL A 123 -27.01 3.94 20.50
CA VAL A 123 -26.59 4.70 19.35
C VAL A 123 -27.19 3.92 18.19
N VAL A 124 -28.50 3.74 18.05
CA VAL A 124 -29.13 2.54 17.49
C VAL A 124 -28.44 1.27 18.02
N SER A 125 -28.86 0.62 19.12
CA SER A 125 -28.05 -0.46 19.74
C SER A 125 -26.62 0.03 20.03
N GLU A 126 -25.65 -0.86 20.15
CA GLU A 126 -24.46 -0.61 19.35
C GLU A 126 -24.87 0.02 18.01
N GLN A 127 -24.66 1.32 17.78
CA GLN A 127 -24.04 1.60 16.51
C GLN A 127 -22.63 1.09 16.82
N ALA A 128 -22.29 -0.19 16.58
CA ALA A 128 -22.22 -0.67 15.23
C ALA A 128 -22.10 0.57 14.38
N LEU A 129 -20.92 1.13 14.12
CA LEU A 129 -20.58 1.99 12.99
C LEU A 129 -21.57 2.23 11.78
N LYS A 130 -22.89 1.99 11.77
CA LYS A 130 -23.33 0.65 11.30
C LYS A 130 -22.08 -0.22 11.14
N TYR A 131 -21.70 -1.01 12.15
CA TYR A 131 -21.01 -2.25 11.85
C TYR A 131 -22.15 -2.97 11.20
N LYS A 132 -22.28 -2.67 9.91
CA LYS A 132 -23.24 -3.21 9.05
C LYS A 132 -23.13 -4.68 9.40
N THR A 133 -24.24 -5.28 9.80
CA THR A 133 -24.26 -6.72 10.07
C THR A 133 -23.53 -7.39 8.92
N THR A 134 -22.93 -8.57 9.10
CA THR A 134 -22.25 -9.22 7.95
C THR A 134 -23.13 -9.20 6.70
N LYS A 135 -24.45 -9.34 6.87
CA LYS A 135 -25.47 -9.13 5.84
C LYS A 135 -25.53 -7.72 5.26
N GLU A 136 -25.58 -6.66 6.06
CA GLU A 136 -25.58 -5.27 5.56
C GLU A 136 -24.24 -4.86 4.93
N LYS A 137 -23.08 -5.37 5.41
CA LYS A 137 -21.76 -5.06 4.81
C LYS A 137 -21.67 -5.70 3.45
N MET A 138 -22.13 -6.95 3.38
CA MET A 138 -22.23 -7.68 2.11
C MET A 138 -23.20 -6.97 1.18
N LYS A 139 -24.38 -6.53 1.67
CA LYS A 139 -25.33 -5.75 0.85
C LYS A 139 -24.69 -4.46 0.30
N GLU A 140 -24.04 -3.65 1.13
CA GLU A 140 -23.35 -2.44 0.66
C GLU A 140 -22.31 -2.74 -0.42
N ILE A 141 -21.50 -3.78 -0.20
CA ILE A 141 -20.46 -4.16 -1.15
C ILE A 141 -21.08 -4.69 -2.44
N THR A 142 -22.19 -5.42 -2.37
CA THR A 142 -22.96 -5.84 -3.56
C THR A 142 -23.55 -4.62 -4.29
N ASP A 143 -24.20 -3.69 -3.59
CA ASP A 143 -24.76 -2.48 -4.20
C ASP A 143 -23.65 -1.65 -4.88
N ARG A 144 -22.48 -1.51 -4.23
CA ARG A 144 -21.28 -0.87 -4.81
C ARG A 144 -20.70 -1.61 -6.01
N LEU A 145 -20.77 -2.94 -6.03
CA LEU A 145 -20.35 -3.75 -7.17
C LEU A 145 -21.25 -3.48 -8.38
N GLU A 146 -22.56 -3.44 -8.17
CA GLU A 146 -23.54 -3.18 -9.23
C GLU A 146 -23.37 -1.76 -9.80
N GLU A 147 -23.21 -0.75 -8.93
CA GLU A 147 -22.88 0.62 -9.34
C GLU A 147 -21.55 0.68 -10.10
N GLY A 148 -20.53 0.00 -9.58
CA GLY A 148 -19.21 -0.05 -10.20
C GLY A 148 -19.17 -0.66 -11.59
N ILE A 149 -19.96 -1.72 -11.83
CA ILE A 149 -20.10 -2.32 -13.16
C ILE A 149 -20.66 -1.28 -14.13
N ARG A 150 -21.69 -0.52 -13.74
CA ARG A 150 -22.27 0.53 -14.61
C ARG A 150 -21.26 1.66 -14.87
N ASP A 151 -20.62 2.15 -13.80
CA ASP A 151 -19.63 3.23 -13.88
C ASP A 151 -18.46 2.87 -14.82
N ILE A 152 -17.98 1.62 -14.78
CA ILE A 152 -16.92 1.12 -15.67
C ILE A 152 -17.24 1.36 -17.16
N PHE A 153 -18.51 1.14 -17.56
CA PHE A 153 -18.94 1.28 -18.96
C PHE A 153 -19.38 2.70 -19.34
N GLU A 154 -19.88 3.48 -18.39
CA GLU A 154 -20.46 4.81 -18.64
C GLU A 154 -19.44 5.96 -18.50
N SER A 155 -18.41 5.80 -17.68
CA SER A 155 -17.51 6.90 -17.28
C SER A 155 -16.19 6.97 -18.04
N GLY A 156 -15.97 6.12 -19.05
CA GLY A 156 -14.69 5.99 -19.75
C GLY A 156 -13.59 5.30 -18.93
N LYS A 157 -13.90 4.78 -17.74
CA LYS A 157 -12.97 4.04 -16.87
C LYS A 157 -12.70 2.59 -17.30
N TYR A 158 -13.27 2.16 -18.43
CA TYR A 158 -13.15 0.79 -18.92
C TYR A 158 -11.70 0.32 -19.08
N GLN A 159 -10.87 1.14 -19.74
CA GLN A 159 -9.45 0.85 -19.95
C GLN A 159 -8.69 0.76 -18.61
N GLN A 160 -8.97 1.68 -17.67
CA GLN A 160 -8.37 1.68 -16.32
C GLN A 160 -8.77 0.42 -15.52
N TYR A 161 -10.02 -0.03 -15.67
CA TYR A 161 -10.47 -1.29 -15.10
C TYR A 161 -9.70 -2.48 -15.71
N LEU A 162 -9.52 -2.54 -17.03
CA LEU A 162 -8.75 -3.62 -17.66
C LEU A 162 -7.28 -3.62 -17.24
N GLN A 163 -6.67 -2.44 -17.02
CA GLN A 163 -5.31 -2.32 -16.45
C GLN A 163 -5.26 -2.81 -14.99
N THR A 164 -6.31 -2.60 -14.21
CA THR A 164 -6.40 -3.16 -12.86
C THR A 164 -6.59 -4.68 -12.92
N MET A 165 -7.43 -5.14 -13.84
CA MET A 165 -7.69 -6.56 -14.05
C MET A 165 -6.45 -7.32 -14.51
N SER A 166 -5.59 -6.74 -15.34
CA SER A 166 -4.33 -7.37 -15.77
C SER A 166 -3.40 -7.64 -14.58
N LYS A 167 -3.29 -6.70 -13.63
CA LYS A 167 -2.48 -6.84 -12.41
C LYS A 167 -3.09 -7.82 -11.39
N PHE A 168 -4.40 -7.82 -11.24
CA PHE A 168 -5.14 -8.64 -10.27
C PHE A 168 -5.86 -9.82 -10.92
N HIS A 169 -5.35 -10.37 -12.03
CA HIS A 169 -6.05 -11.39 -12.83
C HIS A 169 -6.39 -12.67 -12.04
N ARG A 170 -5.65 -12.98 -10.97
CA ARG A 170 -5.91 -14.11 -10.04
C ARG A 170 -6.97 -13.84 -8.97
N TYR A 171 -7.47 -12.60 -8.87
CA TYR A 171 -8.57 -12.26 -7.97
C TYR A 171 -9.91 -12.49 -8.68
N SER A 172 -10.98 -12.71 -7.91
CA SER A 172 -12.32 -12.79 -8.48
C SER A 172 -12.74 -11.46 -9.11
N LEU A 173 -13.58 -11.50 -10.15
CA LEU A 173 -14.14 -10.30 -10.80
C LEU A 173 -14.62 -9.25 -9.77
N ASN A 174 -15.37 -9.70 -8.76
CA ASN A 174 -15.86 -8.81 -7.71
C ASN A 174 -14.74 -8.10 -6.96
N ASN A 175 -13.68 -8.81 -6.59
CA ASN A 175 -12.57 -8.20 -5.89
C ASN A 175 -11.76 -7.27 -6.80
N THR A 176 -11.59 -7.62 -8.07
CA THR A 176 -10.93 -6.77 -9.07
C THR A 176 -11.67 -5.46 -9.27
N ILE A 177 -13.00 -5.50 -9.45
CA ILE A 177 -13.84 -4.30 -9.54
C ILE A 177 -13.74 -3.48 -8.26
N LEU A 178 -13.87 -4.11 -7.08
CA LEU A 178 -13.78 -3.40 -5.80
C LEU A 178 -12.44 -2.71 -5.60
N ILE A 179 -11.34 -3.34 -5.99
CA ILE A 179 -10.01 -2.73 -5.95
C ILE A 179 -9.96 -1.55 -6.92
N SER A 180 -10.38 -1.73 -8.18
CA SER A 180 -10.37 -0.69 -9.21
C SER A 180 -11.16 0.56 -8.79
N LEU A 181 -12.32 0.40 -8.17
CA LEU A 181 -13.16 1.54 -7.73
C LEU A 181 -12.56 2.31 -6.54
N GLN A 182 -11.77 1.64 -5.70
CA GLN A 182 -11.24 2.23 -4.47
C GLN A 182 -9.81 2.75 -4.65
N LYS A 183 -9.01 2.07 -5.48
CA LYS A 183 -7.60 2.39 -5.76
C LYS A 183 -7.20 1.84 -7.14
N PRO A 184 -7.48 2.56 -8.24
CA PRO A 184 -7.22 2.08 -9.59
C PRO A 184 -5.72 1.98 -9.94
N ASP A 185 -4.87 2.67 -9.19
CA ASP A 185 -3.41 2.60 -9.30
C ASP A 185 -2.80 1.46 -8.46
N ALA A 186 -3.63 0.63 -7.80
CA ALA A 186 -3.14 -0.49 -7.00
C ALA A 186 -2.29 -1.46 -7.84
N THR A 187 -1.23 -1.99 -7.23
CA THR A 187 -0.27 -2.90 -7.86
C THR A 187 -0.16 -4.22 -7.13
N LEU A 188 -0.28 -4.22 -5.80
CA LEU A 188 -0.25 -5.42 -5.00
C LEU A 188 -0.99 -5.19 -3.68
N VAL A 189 -1.99 -6.02 -3.40
CA VAL A 189 -2.80 -5.88 -2.18
C VAL A 189 -2.65 -7.06 -1.23
N ALA A 190 -2.51 -6.78 0.06
CA ALA A 190 -2.49 -7.79 1.10
C ALA A 190 -3.16 -7.30 2.40
N SER A 191 -3.53 -8.24 3.27
CA SER A 191 -4.09 -7.88 4.58
C SER A 191 -3.01 -7.28 5.48
N PHE A 192 -3.43 -6.48 6.47
CA PHE A 192 -2.52 -5.85 7.44
C PHE A 192 -1.53 -6.86 8.06
N ASN A 193 -2.04 -8.01 8.52
CA ASN A 193 -1.20 -9.05 9.11
C ASN A 193 -0.27 -9.68 8.06
N LYS A 194 -0.71 -9.86 6.82
CA LYS A 194 0.13 -10.44 5.76
C LYS A 194 1.30 -9.51 5.41
N TRP A 195 1.06 -8.20 5.34
CA TRP A 195 2.13 -7.20 5.21
C TRP A 195 3.17 -7.32 6.32
N ARG A 196 2.71 -7.35 7.58
CA ARG A 196 3.60 -7.43 8.74
C ARG A 196 4.35 -8.76 8.82
N ASP A 197 3.63 -9.87 8.69
CA ASP A 197 4.12 -11.21 9.06
C ASP A 197 4.87 -11.89 7.91
N GLN A 198 4.49 -11.66 6.64
CA GLN A 198 5.11 -12.34 5.49
C GLN A 198 6.06 -11.43 4.71
N PHE A 199 5.71 -10.14 4.60
CA PHE A 199 6.47 -9.20 3.78
C PHE A 199 7.39 -8.30 4.61
N GLY A 200 7.31 -8.33 5.94
CA GLY A 200 8.11 -7.46 6.81
C GLY A 200 7.79 -5.97 6.64
N ARG A 201 6.60 -5.63 6.12
CA ARG A 201 6.14 -4.25 5.87
C ARG A 201 5.00 -3.89 6.82
N ASN A 202 4.92 -2.64 7.25
CA ASN A 202 3.83 -2.14 8.09
C ASN A 202 2.94 -1.19 7.28
N VAL A 203 1.63 -1.26 7.50
CA VAL A 203 0.71 -0.28 6.90
C VAL A 203 0.95 1.08 7.54
N ILE A 204 1.11 2.11 6.72
CA ILE A 204 1.34 3.49 7.17
C ILE A 204 0.12 3.97 7.96
N LYS A 205 0.37 4.59 9.11
CA LYS A 205 -0.71 5.06 9.99
C LYS A 205 -1.54 6.14 9.31
N GLY A 206 -2.85 5.91 9.21
CA GLY A 206 -3.80 6.83 8.59
C GLY A 206 -4.28 6.41 7.20
N GLU A 207 -3.63 5.41 6.60
CA GLU A 207 -4.03 4.86 5.32
C GLU A 207 -5.42 4.20 5.35
N ARG A 208 -6.19 4.40 4.27
CA ARG A 208 -7.53 3.82 4.14
C ARG A 208 -7.43 2.44 3.48
N GLY A 209 -7.95 1.42 4.17
CA GLY A 209 -7.98 0.05 3.64
C GLY A 209 -8.99 -0.12 2.49
N ILE A 210 -8.59 -0.86 1.47
CA ILE A 210 -9.41 -1.30 0.34
C ILE A 210 -10.31 -2.45 0.82
N ARG A 211 -11.61 -2.32 0.65
CA ARG A 211 -12.58 -3.35 1.07
C ARG A 211 -12.76 -4.40 -0.02
N ILE A 212 -12.51 -5.67 0.31
CA ILE A 212 -12.69 -6.83 -0.58
C ILE A 212 -13.53 -7.92 0.10
N ILE A 213 -14.01 -8.90 -0.68
CA ILE A 213 -14.75 -10.06 -0.19
C ILE A 213 -13.80 -11.24 -0.02
N ALA A 214 -13.79 -11.85 1.17
CA ALA A 214 -12.98 -13.03 1.48
C ALA A 214 -13.85 -14.17 2.03
N PRO A 215 -13.49 -15.45 1.76
CA PRO A 215 -14.18 -16.59 2.33
C PRO A 215 -13.99 -16.62 3.86
N ALA A 216 -15.08 -16.95 4.56
CA ALA A 216 -15.15 -17.08 6.01
C ALA A 216 -16.00 -18.31 6.34
N PRO A 217 -15.41 -19.53 6.26
CA PRO A 217 -16.13 -20.74 6.59
C PRO A 217 -16.57 -20.70 8.05
N TYR A 218 -17.80 -21.13 8.33
CA TYR A 218 -18.35 -21.22 9.67
C TYR A 218 -19.03 -22.57 9.87
N LYS A 219 -19.03 -23.04 11.12
CA LYS A 219 -19.65 -24.30 11.50
C LYS A 219 -21.07 -24.06 11.98
N MET A 220 -22.01 -24.89 11.53
CA MET A 220 -23.38 -24.87 12.02
C MET A 220 -23.83 -26.29 12.31
N LYS A 221 -24.55 -26.47 13.41
CA LYS A 221 -25.20 -27.75 13.72
C LYS A 221 -26.56 -27.78 13.03
N GLN A 222 -26.79 -28.80 12.22
CA GLN A 222 -28.06 -28.99 11.51
C GLN A 222 -28.59 -30.39 11.81
N ASN A 223 -29.89 -30.48 12.13
CA ASN A 223 -30.58 -31.76 12.24
C ASN A 223 -30.82 -32.29 10.83
N MET A 224 -30.11 -33.36 10.46
CA MET A 224 -30.30 -34.05 9.19
C MET A 224 -30.95 -35.40 9.46
N GLU A 225 -31.74 -35.89 8.51
CA GLU A 225 -32.25 -37.25 8.58
C GLU A 225 -31.06 -38.23 8.66
N LYS A 226 -31.09 -39.13 9.62
CA LYS A 226 -30.06 -40.16 9.75
C LYS A 226 -30.21 -41.11 8.57
N ILE A 227 -29.23 -41.15 7.67
CA ILE A 227 -29.28 -42.00 6.47
C ILE A 227 -28.55 -43.32 6.74
N ASP A 228 -29.17 -44.45 6.42
CA ASP A 228 -28.50 -45.75 6.47
C ASP A 228 -27.45 -45.84 5.35
N LEU A 229 -26.20 -46.12 5.73
CA LEU A 229 -25.04 -46.16 4.83
C LEU A 229 -25.13 -47.23 3.74
N LYS A 230 -25.97 -48.27 3.90
CA LYS A 230 -26.15 -49.35 2.92
C LYS A 230 -27.33 -49.09 1.98
N THR A 231 -28.41 -48.50 2.47
CA THR A 231 -29.64 -48.32 1.68
C THR A 231 -29.84 -46.90 1.16
N LYS A 232 -29.05 -45.94 1.64
CA LYS A 232 -29.21 -44.50 1.38
C LYS A 232 -30.61 -43.95 1.72
N GLN A 233 -31.37 -44.64 2.58
CA GLN A 233 -32.69 -44.20 3.01
C GLN A 233 -32.69 -43.67 4.46
N PRO A 234 -33.66 -42.83 4.83
CA PRO A 234 -33.78 -42.33 6.19
C PRO A 234 -34.07 -43.48 7.17
N VAL A 235 -33.24 -43.59 8.20
CA VAL A 235 -33.41 -44.54 9.30
C VAL A 235 -34.65 -44.13 10.08
N LYS A 236 -35.63 -45.04 10.17
CA LYS A 236 -36.87 -44.83 10.91
C LYS A 236 -36.79 -45.51 12.28
N ASP A 237 -37.46 -44.93 13.28
CA ASP A 237 -37.63 -45.53 14.60
C ASP A 237 -38.62 -46.71 14.58
N ALA A 238 -38.81 -47.37 15.72
CA ALA A 238 -39.72 -48.51 15.86
C ALA A 238 -41.21 -48.16 15.63
N GLN A 239 -41.53 -46.86 15.55
CA GLN A 239 -42.86 -46.30 15.33
C GLN A 239 -43.02 -45.77 13.89
N GLY A 240 -41.99 -45.87 13.04
CA GLY A 240 -42.00 -45.47 11.64
C GLY A 240 -41.63 -44.01 11.36
N ASN A 241 -41.20 -43.24 12.37
CA ASN A 241 -40.78 -41.85 12.19
C ASN A 241 -39.30 -41.74 11.82
N THR A 242 -38.94 -40.80 10.97
CA THR A 242 -37.55 -40.55 10.59
C THR A 242 -36.73 -40.08 11.79
N ILE A 243 -35.62 -40.77 12.06
CA ILE A 243 -34.65 -40.38 13.09
C ILE A 243 -33.78 -39.26 12.52
N TYR A 244 -33.65 -38.18 13.27
CA TYR A 244 -32.74 -37.07 12.94
C TYR A 244 -31.45 -37.18 13.76
N GLU A 245 -30.31 -36.91 13.14
CA GLU A 245 -29.02 -36.76 13.80
C GLU A 245 -28.54 -35.30 13.70
N GLU A 246 -28.03 -34.77 14.82
CA GLU A 246 -27.39 -33.46 14.83
C GLU A 246 -26.00 -33.59 14.22
N LYS A 247 -25.81 -33.06 13.01
CA LYS A 247 -24.54 -33.09 12.31
C LYS A 247 -23.94 -31.69 12.23
N GLU A 248 -22.66 -31.59 12.58
CA GLU A 248 -21.88 -30.38 12.36
C GLU A 248 -21.53 -30.28 10.87
N ILE A 249 -22.08 -29.28 10.18
CA ILE A 249 -21.77 -28.99 8.77
C ILE A 249 -20.91 -27.72 8.67
N ASN A 250 -19.91 -27.77 7.79
CA ASN A 250 -19.10 -26.60 7.45
C ASN A 250 -19.80 -25.85 6.31
N MET A 251 -20.27 -24.64 6.59
CA MET A 251 -20.86 -23.75 5.61
C MET A 251 -19.81 -22.78 5.08
N GLN A 252 -19.81 -22.53 3.77
CA GLN A 252 -18.96 -21.53 3.16
C GLN A 252 -19.63 -20.16 3.23
N GLY A 253 -19.21 -19.34 4.20
CA GLY A 253 -19.61 -17.93 4.30
C GLY A 253 -18.62 -17.01 3.59
N PHE A 254 -19.02 -15.76 3.42
CA PHE A 254 -18.16 -14.67 2.94
C PHE A 254 -18.26 -13.48 3.89
N LYS A 255 -17.16 -12.75 4.03
CA LYS A 255 -17.11 -11.51 4.81
C LYS A 255 -16.32 -10.44 4.08
N VAL A 256 -16.64 -9.19 4.37
CA VAL A 256 -15.87 -8.04 3.91
C VAL A 256 -14.63 -7.89 4.80
N VAL A 257 -13.46 -7.80 4.17
CA VAL A 257 -12.17 -7.58 4.84
C VAL A 257 -11.46 -6.37 4.23
N SER A 258 -10.55 -5.77 5.01
CA SER A 258 -9.70 -4.68 4.54
C SER A 258 -8.33 -5.21 4.13
N VAL A 259 -7.89 -4.84 2.94
CA VAL A 259 -6.53 -5.03 2.41
C VAL A 259 -5.91 -3.67 2.11
N PHE A 260 -4.61 -3.63 1.93
CA PHE A 260 -3.83 -2.43 1.68
C PHE A 260 -2.93 -2.69 0.48
N ASP A 261 -2.79 -1.69 -0.38
CA ASP A 261 -1.82 -1.72 -1.46
C ASP A 261 -0.39 -1.54 -0.93
N VAL A 262 0.61 -2.02 -1.66
CA VAL A 262 2.02 -1.87 -1.30
C VAL A 262 2.42 -0.41 -1.09
N SER A 263 1.87 0.53 -1.88
CA SER A 263 2.11 1.99 -1.72
C SER A 263 1.63 2.53 -0.38
N GLN A 264 0.73 1.82 0.31
CA GLN A 264 0.18 2.18 1.62
C GLN A 264 1.00 1.56 2.78
N THR A 265 2.16 0.99 2.47
CA THR A 265 3.01 0.30 3.45
C THR A 265 4.44 0.82 3.42
N GLU A 266 5.08 0.81 4.59
CA GLU A 266 6.50 1.11 4.79
C GLU A 266 7.26 -0.17 5.17
N GLY A 267 8.51 -0.30 4.72
CA GLY A 267 9.36 -1.45 5.01
C GLY A 267 10.25 -1.83 3.83
N ASP A 268 10.90 -2.98 3.93
CA ASP A 268 11.86 -3.47 2.95
C ASP A 268 11.21 -3.75 1.59
N PRO A 269 11.87 -3.41 0.47
CA PRO A 269 11.32 -3.62 -0.86
C PRO A 269 11.02 -5.10 -1.10
N LEU A 270 9.90 -5.37 -1.77
CA LEU A 270 9.51 -6.74 -2.09
C LEU A 270 10.47 -7.35 -3.12
N PRO A 271 10.77 -8.66 -3.02
CA PRO A 271 11.51 -9.36 -4.06
C PRO A 271 10.71 -9.35 -5.35
N GLU A 272 11.33 -8.89 -6.45
CA GLU A 272 10.72 -8.91 -7.77
C GLU A 272 10.73 -10.34 -8.32
N LEU A 273 9.55 -10.91 -8.52
CA LEU A 273 9.35 -12.14 -9.29
C LEU A 273 9.34 -11.75 -10.78
N ALA A 274 10.49 -11.91 -11.42
CA ALA A 274 10.78 -11.70 -12.83
C ALA A 274 10.82 -10.24 -13.32
N SER A 275 11.86 -9.95 -14.11
CA SER A 275 12.03 -8.69 -14.82
C SER A 275 10.91 -8.49 -15.85
N PRO A 276 10.36 -7.26 -16.00
CA PRO A 276 9.51 -6.92 -17.13
C PRO A 276 10.21 -7.27 -18.45
N LEU A 277 9.43 -7.65 -19.46
CA LEU A 277 9.91 -8.05 -20.78
C LEU A 277 10.44 -6.83 -21.57
N GLU A 278 11.57 -6.27 -21.16
CA GLU A 278 12.27 -5.25 -21.95
C GLU A 278 13.27 -5.93 -22.91
N GLY A 279 12.95 -5.81 -24.20
CA GLY A 279 13.87 -5.71 -25.35
C GLY A 279 15.03 -6.71 -25.48
N SER A 280 14.80 -7.83 -26.15
CA SER A 280 15.81 -8.43 -27.05
C SER A 280 15.11 -9.25 -28.14
N VAL A 281 15.74 -9.38 -29.32
CA VAL A 281 15.25 -10.21 -30.45
C VAL A 281 15.04 -11.68 -30.04
N ASN A 282 15.76 -12.15 -29.01
CA ASN A 282 15.60 -13.51 -28.45
C ASN A 282 14.34 -13.64 -27.58
N LYS A 283 13.95 -12.59 -26.84
CA LYS A 283 12.72 -12.58 -26.02
C LYS A 283 11.45 -12.58 -26.88
N TYR A 284 11.46 -11.94 -28.06
CA TYR A 284 10.31 -11.97 -28.98
C TYR A 284 10.02 -13.37 -29.52
N LYS A 285 11.06 -14.13 -29.91
CA LYS A 285 10.90 -15.51 -30.39
C LYS A 285 10.37 -16.45 -29.30
N LEU A 286 10.85 -16.30 -28.07
CA LEU A 286 10.36 -17.04 -26.91
C LEU A 286 8.88 -16.72 -26.65
N LEU A 287 8.51 -15.43 -26.70
CA LEU A 287 7.13 -14.99 -26.54
C LEU A 287 6.21 -15.52 -27.65
N LEU A 288 6.60 -15.44 -28.92
CA LEU A 288 5.83 -16.04 -30.02
C LEU A 288 5.65 -17.55 -29.86
N THR A 289 6.69 -18.24 -29.37
CA THR A 289 6.62 -19.68 -29.11
C THR A 289 5.67 -19.99 -27.95
N ALA A 290 5.71 -19.21 -26.88
CA ALA A 290 4.79 -19.33 -25.76
C ALA A 290 3.33 -19.04 -26.19
N LEU A 291 3.10 -18.02 -27.01
CA LEU A 291 1.78 -17.70 -27.57
C LEU A 291 1.23 -18.84 -28.44
N ARG A 292 2.08 -19.42 -29.31
CA ARG A 292 1.70 -20.59 -30.11
C ARG A 292 1.32 -21.80 -29.25
N LYS A 293 2.08 -22.06 -28.17
CA LYS A 293 1.76 -23.13 -27.21
C LYS A 293 0.49 -22.86 -26.40
N SER A 294 0.19 -21.59 -26.14
CA SER A 294 -1.00 -21.16 -25.38
C SER A 294 -2.26 -21.06 -26.24
N SER A 295 -2.12 -21.11 -27.57
CA SER A 295 -3.22 -21.08 -28.51
C SER A 295 -3.99 -22.41 -28.49
N PRO A 296 -5.34 -22.39 -28.39
CA PRO A 296 -6.14 -23.62 -28.47
C PRO A 296 -6.20 -24.21 -29.88
N VAL A 297 -5.76 -23.45 -30.89
CA VAL A 297 -5.84 -23.80 -32.31
C VAL A 297 -4.52 -23.50 -33.03
N PRO A 298 -4.23 -24.15 -34.17
CA PRO A 298 -3.04 -23.84 -34.96
C PRO A 298 -2.98 -22.38 -35.38
N LEU A 299 -1.78 -21.80 -35.33
CA LEU A 299 -1.50 -20.41 -35.62
C LEU A 299 -0.45 -20.30 -36.73
N ASP A 300 -0.83 -19.69 -37.85
CA ASP A 300 0.01 -19.54 -39.04
C ASP A 300 0.06 -18.09 -39.53
N PHE A 301 1.16 -17.73 -40.18
CA PHE A 301 1.31 -16.44 -40.87
C PHE A 301 0.85 -16.56 -42.32
N ALA A 302 0.12 -15.56 -42.81
CA ALA A 302 -0.40 -15.52 -44.17
C ALA A 302 -0.40 -14.08 -44.73
N ASP A 303 -0.43 -13.97 -46.06
CA ASP A 303 -0.65 -12.70 -46.73
C ASP A 303 -2.14 -12.35 -46.64
N LEU A 304 -2.47 -11.43 -45.73
CA LEU A 304 -3.81 -10.90 -45.52
C LEU A 304 -3.91 -9.47 -46.08
N ASN A 305 -5.15 -8.96 -46.21
CA ASN A 305 -5.38 -7.56 -46.56
C ASN A 305 -4.64 -6.65 -45.54
N PRO A 306 -3.94 -5.58 -45.97
CA PRO A 306 -3.31 -4.61 -45.08
C PRO A 306 -4.20 -4.06 -43.96
N SER A 307 -5.52 -4.04 -44.12
CA SER A 307 -6.49 -3.60 -43.10
C SER A 307 -6.88 -4.69 -42.09
N THR A 308 -6.33 -5.89 -42.18
CA THR A 308 -6.69 -7.04 -41.35
C THR A 308 -5.42 -7.63 -40.74
N ASP A 309 -5.26 -7.48 -39.43
CA ASP A 309 -4.07 -7.93 -38.71
C ASP A 309 -4.10 -9.44 -38.41
N GLY A 310 -5.28 -9.99 -38.18
CA GLY A 310 -5.51 -11.41 -37.95
C GLY A 310 -6.96 -11.82 -38.23
N VAL A 311 -7.19 -13.12 -38.36
CA VAL A 311 -8.52 -13.73 -38.43
C VAL A 311 -8.50 -15.12 -37.80
N PHE A 312 -9.39 -15.35 -36.84
CA PHE A 312 -9.80 -16.66 -36.36
C PHE A 312 -10.90 -17.24 -37.25
N ASN A 313 -10.63 -18.38 -37.90
CA ASN A 313 -11.60 -19.10 -38.70
C ASN A 313 -12.24 -20.23 -37.89
N MET A 314 -13.50 -20.05 -37.49
CA MET A 314 -14.25 -21.01 -36.68
C MET A 314 -14.52 -22.35 -37.41
N GLU A 315 -14.67 -22.36 -38.74
CA GLU A 315 -14.94 -23.60 -39.49
C GLU A 315 -13.70 -24.48 -39.62
N LYS A 316 -12.54 -23.85 -39.84
CA LYS A 316 -11.26 -24.52 -40.00
C LYS A 316 -10.52 -24.71 -38.67
N ASN A 317 -11.03 -24.10 -37.60
CA ASN A 317 -10.44 -24.09 -36.27
C ASN A 317 -8.95 -23.70 -36.31
N GLN A 318 -8.65 -22.56 -36.93
CA GLN A 318 -7.29 -22.07 -37.19
C GLN A 318 -7.23 -20.53 -37.08
N ILE A 319 -6.10 -20.02 -36.60
CA ILE A 319 -5.77 -18.59 -36.58
C ILE A 319 -4.79 -18.27 -37.72
N LYS A 320 -5.08 -17.20 -38.46
CA LYS A 320 -4.16 -16.62 -39.46
C LYS A 320 -3.79 -15.21 -39.06
N ILE A 321 -2.50 -14.90 -39.10
CA ILE A 321 -1.95 -13.58 -38.77
C ILE A 321 -1.25 -13.00 -39.99
N ARG A 322 -1.39 -11.69 -40.20
CA ARG A 322 -0.76 -10.99 -41.33
C ARG A 322 0.76 -10.98 -41.20
N SER A 323 1.44 -11.36 -42.27
CA SER A 323 2.90 -11.26 -42.36
C SER A 323 3.39 -9.81 -42.42
N GLY A 324 4.57 -9.53 -41.85
CA GLY A 324 5.27 -8.24 -42.02
C GLY A 324 4.80 -7.09 -41.12
N MET A 325 4.04 -7.37 -40.06
CA MET A 325 3.68 -6.38 -39.03
C MET A 325 4.82 -6.15 -38.03
N SER A 326 4.75 -5.06 -37.24
CA SER A 326 5.67 -4.85 -36.13
C SER A 326 5.53 -5.94 -35.06
N GLU A 327 6.56 -6.14 -34.23
CA GLU A 327 6.53 -7.16 -33.16
C GLU A 327 5.34 -6.96 -32.20
N VAL A 328 5.10 -5.71 -31.78
CA VAL A 328 4.00 -5.33 -30.88
C VAL A 328 2.64 -5.58 -31.53
N GLN A 329 2.46 -5.13 -32.78
CA GLN A 329 1.20 -5.33 -33.51
C GLN A 329 0.93 -6.82 -33.74
N THR A 330 1.96 -7.60 -34.06
CA THR A 330 1.86 -9.05 -34.25
C THR A 330 1.41 -9.75 -32.97
N VAL A 331 2.02 -9.42 -31.82
CA VAL A 331 1.63 -10.02 -30.54
C VAL A 331 0.19 -9.64 -30.18
N SER A 332 -0.17 -8.36 -30.31
CA SER A 332 -1.53 -7.89 -30.03
C SER A 332 -2.58 -8.60 -30.90
N ALA A 333 -2.30 -8.76 -32.20
CA ALA A 333 -3.16 -9.49 -33.12
C ALA A 333 -3.27 -10.98 -32.74
N ILE A 334 -2.16 -11.64 -32.42
CA ILE A 334 -2.15 -13.04 -31.97
C ILE A 334 -3.02 -13.24 -30.73
N VAL A 335 -2.83 -12.40 -29.72
CA VAL A 335 -3.58 -12.49 -28.46
C VAL A 335 -5.07 -12.23 -28.72
N HIS A 336 -5.42 -11.26 -29.57
CA HIS A 336 -6.79 -10.98 -29.98
C HIS A 336 -7.46 -12.19 -30.66
N GLU A 337 -6.77 -12.83 -31.61
CA GLU A 337 -7.32 -14.02 -32.28
C GLU A 337 -7.41 -15.24 -31.36
N ILE A 338 -6.46 -15.41 -30.44
CA ILE A 338 -6.55 -16.46 -29.39
C ILE A 338 -7.75 -16.19 -28.48
N ALA A 339 -8.02 -14.92 -28.13
CA ALA A 339 -9.18 -14.56 -27.34
C ALA A 339 -10.49 -14.92 -28.07
N HIS A 340 -10.60 -14.64 -29.37
CA HIS A 340 -11.72 -15.09 -30.20
C HIS A 340 -11.88 -16.61 -30.18
N ALA A 341 -10.78 -17.36 -30.34
CA ALA A 341 -10.78 -18.81 -30.31
C ALA A 341 -11.20 -19.37 -28.93
N LYS A 342 -10.73 -18.77 -27.83
CA LYS A 342 -11.09 -19.22 -26.47
C LYS A 342 -12.52 -18.83 -26.09
N LEU A 343 -12.99 -17.63 -26.40
CA LEU A 343 -14.32 -17.14 -25.99
C LEU A 343 -15.46 -17.66 -26.88
N HIS A 344 -15.23 -17.69 -28.20
CA HIS A 344 -16.33 -17.78 -29.18
C HIS A 344 -16.31 -19.05 -30.01
N SER A 345 -15.48 -20.03 -29.64
CA SER A 345 -15.60 -21.39 -30.18
C SER A 345 -16.90 -22.05 -29.72
N ARG A 346 -17.54 -22.85 -30.59
CA ARG A 346 -18.76 -23.64 -30.25
C ARG A 346 -18.58 -24.55 -29.02
N GLN A 347 -17.35 -24.88 -28.67
CA GLN A 347 -16.97 -25.66 -27.49
C GLN A 347 -16.66 -24.85 -26.24
N ASN A 348 -16.77 -23.50 -26.26
CA ASN A 348 -16.60 -22.63 -25.08
C ASN A 348 -17.78 -21.65 -24.75
N THR A 349 -18.93 -21.76 -25.43
CA THR A 349 -20.17 -21.03 -25.10
C THR A 349 -20.78 -21.39 -23.72
N PRO A 350 -21.39 -20.44 -22.99
CA PRO A 350 -21.94 -20.66 -21.63
C PRO A 350 -22.91 -21.84 -21.47
N ASP A 351 -23.45 -22.34 -22.58
CA ASP A 351 -24.44 -23.40 -22.64
C ASP A 351 -23.90 -24.59 -23.42
N HIS A 352 -22.76 -25.16 -22.98
CA HIS A 352 -22.12 -26.30 -23.64
C HIS A 352 -23.01 -27.51 -23.88
N ASN A 353 -24.11 -27.60 -23.14
CA ASN A 353 -25.06 -28.68 -23.22
C ASN A 353 -26.22 -28.39 -24.19
N ASP A 354 -26.37 -27.15 -24.70
CA ASP A 354 -27.32 -26.78 -25.75
C ASP A 354 -26.60 -26.21 -26.99
N PRO A 355 -26.38 -27.02 -28.04
CA PRO A 355 -25.80 -26.61 -29.31
C PRO A 355 -26.55 -25.48 -30.05
N ASN A 356 -27.78 -25.13 -29.62
CA ASN A 356 -28.61 -24.08 -30.20
C ASN A 356 -28.60 -22.77 -29.41
N SER A 357 -27.84 -22.68 -28.31
CA SER A 357 -27.75 -21.43 -27.53
C SER A 357 -27.14 -20.33 -28.40
N PRO A 358 -27.79 -19.15 -28.52
CA PRO A 358 -27.32 -18.10 -29.40
C PRO A 358 -25.96 -17.58 -28.95
N LEU A 359 -25.01 -17.55 -29.88
CA LEU A 359 -23.73 -16.88 -29.68
C LEU A 359 -23.98 -15.39 -29.36
N PRO A 360 -23.10 -14.75 -28.57
CA PRO A 360 -23.13 -13.30 -28.42
C PRO A 360 -23.10 -12.62 -29.79
N ASP A 361 -23.79 -11.47 -29.91
CA ASP A 361 -23.75 -10.67 -31.12
C ASP A 361 -22.31 -10.27 -31.47
N ASN A 362 -22.01 -10.02 -32.76
CA ASN A 362 -20.65 -9.73 -33.19
C ASN A 362 -20.02 -8.55 -32.45
N HIS A 363 -20.80 -7.54 -32.06
CA HIS A 363 -20.28 -6.40 -31.32
C HIS A 363 -19.80 -6.81 -29.93
N THR A 364 -20.60 -7.60 -29.21
CA THR A 364 -20.21 -8.19 -27.92
C THR A 364 -18.97 -9.09 -28.07
N ARG A 365 -18.87 -9.85 -29.17
CA ARG A 365 -17.72 -10.73 -29.41
C ARG A 365 -16.41 -9.95 -29.57
N GLU A 366 -16.44 -8.88 -30.35
CA GLU A 366 -15.27 -7.99 -30.53
C GLU A 366 -14.89 -7.27 -29.23
N VAL A 367 -15.87 -6.73 -28.50
CA VAL A 367 -15.63 -6.10 -27.18
C VAL A 367 -14.90 -7.06 -26.26
N GLU A 368 -15.38 -8.30 -26.13
CA GLU A 368 -14.77 -9.29 -25.24
C GLU A 368 -13.36 -9.67 -25.68
N ALA A 369 -13.14 -9.91 -26.98
CA ALA A 369 -11.83 -10.27 -27.52
C ALA A 369 -10.82 -9.13 -27.39
N GLU A 370 -11.21 -7.89 -27.70
CA GLU A 370 -10.37 -6.71 -27.56
C GLU A 370 -10.01 -6.45 -26.09
N SER A 371 -10.97 -6.64 -25.18
CA SER A 371 -10.75 -6.50 -23.73
C SER A 371 -9.76 -7.52 -23.17
N VAL A 372 -9.88 -8.79 -23.59
CA VAL A 372 -8.90 -9.83 -23.24
C VAL A 372 -7.53 -9.49 -23.81
N SER A 373 -7.47 -9.08 -25.08
CA SER A 373 -6.20 -8.71 -25.72
C SER A 373 -5.49 -7.58 -25.00
N PHE A 374 -6.21 -6.50 -24.70
CA PHE A 374 -5.68 -5.37 -23.94
C PHE A 374 -5.16 -5.79 -22.56
N ALA A 375 -5.93 -6.59 -21.81
CA ALA A 375 -5.54 -7.01 -20.47
C ALA A 375 -4.31 -7.92 -20.47
N VAL A 376 -4.23 -8.87 -21.40
CA VAL A 376 -3.09 -9.78 -21.54
C VAL A 376 -1.84 -9.02 -21.99
N CYS A 377 -1.97 -8.13 -22.99
CA CYS A 377 -0.85 -7.28 -23.43
C CYS A 377 -0.36 -6.38 -22.29
N SER A 378 -1.27 -5.79 -21.52
CA SER A 378 -0.94 -4.99 -20.33
C SER A 378 -0.19 -5.82 -19.27
N ALA A 379 -0.61 -7.07 -19.02
CA ALA A 379 0.08 -7.97 -18.09
C ALA A 379 1.50 -8.33 -18.57
N LEU A 380 1.71 -8.41 -19.89
CA LEU A 380 3.02 -8.65 -20.50
C LEU A 380 3.91 -7.40 -20.59
N GLY A 381 3.40 -6.23 -20.19
CA GLY A 381 4.11 -4.95 -20.31
C GLY A 381 4.14 -4.39 -21.73
N ILE A 382 3.22 -4.81 -22.59
CA ILE A 382 3.10 -4.34 -23.98
C ILE A 382 2.09 -3.19 -24.02
N GLU A 383 2.56 -2.01 -24.39
CA GLU A 383 1.70 -0.84 -24.60
C GLU A 383 0.83 -1.03 -25.85
N THR A 384 -0.48 -0.82 -25.68
CA THR A 384 -1.48 -0.90 -26.75
C THR A 384 -2.15 0.47 -26.90
N ASN A 385 -2.61 0.81 -28.11
CA ASN A 385 -3.07 2.18 -28.43
C ASN A 385 -4.24 2.65 -27.56
N ASP A 386 -4.21 3.93 -27.14
CA ASP A 386 -5.15 4.53 -26.18
C ASP A 386 -6.60 4.73 -26.67
N ASN A 387 -6.92 4.43 -27.94
CA ASN A 387 -8.24 4.72 -28.53
C ASN A 387 -9.08 3.46 -28.85
N SER A 388 -8.70 2.30 -28.32
CA SER A 388 -9.33 1.02 -28.63
C SER A 388 -10.79 0.88 -28.15
N PHE A 389 -11.22 1.65 -27.14
CA PHE A 389 -12.51 1.40 -26.47
C PHE A 389 -13.53 2.54 -26.54
N GLY A 390 -13.36 3.50 -27.46
CA GLY A 390 -14.26 4.67 -27.57
C GLY A 390 -15.73 4.34 -27.86
N TYR A 391 -16.01 3.12 -28.34
CA TYR A 391 -17.36 2.64 -28.66
C TYR A 391 -18.06 1.90 -27.51
N ILE A 392 -17.36 1.63 -26.40
CA ILE A 392 -17.87 0.82 -25.28
C ILE A 392 -19.14 1.40 -24.65
N ALA A 393 -19.20 2.71 -24.44
CA ALA A 393 -20.39 3.37 -23.88
C ALA A 393 -21.63 3.27 -24.79
N ALA A 394 -21.42 3.10 -26.11
CA ALA A 394 -22.51 2.86 -27.04
C ALA A 394 -22.98 1.40 -26.99
N TRP A 395 -22.04 0.45 -26.90
CA TRP A 395 -22.33 -0.98 -26.76
C TRP A 395 -23.11 -1.30 -25.48
N SER A 396 -22.70 -0.71 -24.35
CA SER A 396 -23.26 -1.04 -23.04
C SER A 396 -24.66 -0.46 -22.79
N ARG A 397 -25.10 0.51 -23.61
CA ARG A 397 -26.33 1.30 -23.37
C ARG A 397 -27.60 0.45 -23.31
N ASP A 398 -27.69 -0.56 -24.17
CA ASP A 398 -28.87 -1.41 -24.30
C ASP A 398 -28.71 -2.77 -23.58
N LYS A 399 -27.68 -2.90 -22.73
CA LYS A 399 -27.36 -4.15 -22.02
C LYS A 399 -27.81 -4.08 -20.57
N GLU A 400 -28.44 -5.14 -20.11
CA GLU A 400 -28.80 -5.30 -18.70
C GLU A 400 -27.58 -5.66 -17.84
N LEU A 401 -27.64 -5.33 -16.55
CA LEU A 401 -26.54 -5.56 -15.61
C LEU A 401 -26.04 -7.02 -15.57
N PRO A 402 -26.91 -8.05 -15.59
CA PRO A 402 -26.46 -9.44 -15.65
C PRO A 402 -25.69 -9.78 -16.93
N GLU A 403 -26.02 -9.17 -18.07
CA GLU A 403 -25.32 -9.39 -19.34
C GLU A 403 -23.92 -8.78 -19.31
N LEU A 404 -23.82 -7.53 -18.87
CA LEU A 404 -22.55 -6.83 -18.68
C LEU A 404 -21.64 -7.60 -17.71
N ARG A 405 -22.22 -8.07 -16.60
CA ARG A 405 -21.51 -8.87 -15.61
C ARG A 405 -21.01 -10.19 -16.20
N ALA A 406 -21.86 -10.93 -16.93
CA ALA A 406 -21.47 -12.19 -17.55
C ALA A 406 -20.35 -12.00 -18.58
N SER A 407 -20.37 -10.88 -19.32
CA SER A 407 -19.30 -10.50 -20.24
C SER A 407 -17.97 -10.26 -19.50
N LEU A 408 -17.98 -9.47 -18.42
CA LEU A 408 -16.80 -9.24 -17.59
C LEU A 408 -16.26 -10.53 -16.94
N GLU A 409 -17.13 -11.46 -16.55
CA GLU A 409 -16.73 -12.77 -16.00
C GLU A 409 -16.03 -13.61 -17.07
N ARG A 410 -16.54 -13.64 -18.30
CA ARG A 410 -15.87 -14.30 -19.44
C ARG A 410 -14.51 -13.68 -19.73
N ILE A 411 -14.46 -12.34 -19.85
CA ILE A 411 -13.21 -11.59 -20.09
C ILE A 411 -12.17 -11.90 -19.00
N SER A 412 -12.55 -11.76 -17.73
CA SER A 412 -11.62 -11.96 -16.60
C SER A 412 -11.10 -13.39 -16.53
N ARG A 413 -11.97 -14.38 -16.71
CA ARG A 413 -11.58 -15.80 -16.72
C ARG A 413 -10.62 -16.09 -17.87
N THR A 414 -10.99 -15.75 -19.09
CA THR A 414 -10.18 -16.05 -20.28
C THR A 414 -8.85 -15.30 -20.27
N ALA A 415 -8.84 -14.04 -19.83
CA ALA A 415 -7.60 -13.28 -19.67
C ALA A 415 -6.69 -13.93 -18.61
N SER A 416 -7.21 -14.32 -17.44
CA SER A 416 -6.39 -14.99 -16.42
C SER A 416 -5.82 -16.30 -16.91
N GLU A 417 -6.63 -17.16 -17.53
CA GLU A 417 -6.17 -18.42 -18.10
C GLU A 417 -5.07 -18.20 -19.14
N LEU A 418 -5.25 -17.23 -20.04
CA LEU A 418 -4.27 -16.94 -21.07
C LEU A 418 -2.97 -16.33 -20.49
N ILE A 419 -3.07 -15.44 -19.50
CA ILE A 419 -1.89 -14.88 -18.80
C ILE A 419 -1.12 -16.01 -18.10
N ASP A 420 -1.80 -16.89 -17.38
CA ASP A 420 -1.17 -18.02 -16.69
C ASP A 420 -0.55 -19.00 -17.70
N ASP A 421 -1.24 -19.36 -18.79
CA ASP A 421 -0.73 -20.24 -19.85
C ASP A 421 0.55 -19.66 -20.48
N ILE A 422 0.54 -18.36 -20.85
CA ILE A 422 1.69 -17.69 -21.45
C ILE A 422 2.85 -17.64 -20.45
N THR A 423 2.58 -17.27 -19.20
CA THR A 423 3.61 -17.15 -18.14
C THR A 423 4.28 -18.50 -17.87
N ILE A 424 3.50 -19.56 -17.71
CA ILE A 424 4.01 -20.94 -17.51
C ILE A 424 4.85 -21.37 -18.72
N ASN A 425 4.37 -21.11 -19.93
CA ASN A 425 5.10 -21.47 -21.15
C ASN A 425 6.41 -20.69 -21.29
N LEU A 426 6.42 -19.39 -20.96
CA LEU A 426 7.63 -18.56 -20.93
C LEU A 426 8.64 -19.08 -19.91
N GLU A 427 8.20 -19.36 -18.68
CA GLU A 427 9.06 -19.91 -17.62
C GLU A 427 9.64 -21.28 -17.99
N THR A 428 8.85 -22.11 -18.67
CA THR A 428 9.30 -23.44 -19.12
C THR A 428 10.34 -23.30 -20.22
N LEU A 429 10.07 -22.47 -21.24
CA LEU A 429 11.01 -22.23 -22.34
C LEU A 429 12.32 -21.59 -21.87
N ALA A 430 12.27 -20.71 -20.86
CA ALA A 430 13.47 -20.10 -20.27
C ALA A 430 14.35 -21.10 -19.50
N LYS A 431 13.79 -22.22 -19.01
CA LYS A 431 14.54 -23.29 -18.32
C LYS A 431 15.19 -24.28 -19.30
N ASP A 432 14.67 -24.36 -20.53
CA ASP A 432 15.12 -25.29 -21.57
C ASP A 432 16.24 -24.72 -22.46
N GLU A 433 16.66 -23.45 -22.30
CA GLU A 433 17.84 -22.92 -23.00
C GLU A 433 19.14 -23.39 -22.32
N PRO A 434 20.02 -24.16 -23.01
CA PRO A 434 21.37 -24.38 -22.52
C PRO A 434 22.15 -23.06 -22.60
N ALA A 435 22.93 -22.76 -21.56
CA ALA A 435 23.86 -21.62 -21.52
C ALA A 435 24.83 -21.69 -22.71
N ALA A 436 24.51 -21.00 -23.80
CA ALA A 436 25.37 -20.92 -24.97
C ALA A 436 26.48 -19.89 -24.70
N GLU A 437 27.73 -20.37 -24.63
CA GLU A 437 28.94 -19.55 -24.74
C GLU A 437 28.86 -18.68 -26.00
N TYR A 438 29.09 -17.38 -25.86
CA TYR A 438 29.32 -16.49 -26.99
C TYR A 438 30.65 -15.75 -26.80
N ALA A 439 31.63 -16.14 -27.62
CA ALA A 439 32.88 -15.43 -27.82
C ALA A 439 32.63 -14.20 -28.72
N PRO A 440 33.23 -13.02 -28.43
CA PRO A 440 33.09 -11.85 -29.30
C PRO A 440 34.17 -11.87 -30.40
N GLU A 441 33.73 -11.75 -31.65
CA GLU A 441 34.59 -11.58 -32.82
C GLU A 441 34.98 -10.10 -32.98
N LYS A 442 36.27 -9.86 -33.28
CA LYS A 442 36.91 -8.54 -33.38
C LYS A 442 36.70 -7.90 -34.76
N ALA A 443 36.55 -6.58 -34.80
CA ALA A 443 36.92 -5.75 -35.96
C ALA A 443 37.75 -4.54 -35.49
N SER A 444 38.71 -4.15 -36.33
CA SER A 444 39.99 -3.51 -36.04
C SER A 444 40.02 -1.96 -36.08
N VAL A 445 41.03 -1.44 -35.37
CA VAL A 445 41.44 -0.05 -35.12
C VAL A 445 42.19 0.59 -36.31
N SER A 446 42.17 1.93 -36.43
CA SER A 446 43.38 2.71 -36.77
C SER A 446 43.40 4.09 -36.08
N THR A 447 44.56 4.39 -35.50
CA THR A 447 44.95 5.49 -34.61
C THR A 447 45.35 6.78 -35.35
N HIS A 448 45.45 7.92 -34.65
CA HIS A 448 46.67 8.75 -34.57
C HIS A 448 46.63 9.72 -33.36
N ASP A 449 47.72 9.62 -32.59
CA ASP A 449 48.29 10.38 -31.46
C ASP A 449 48.65 11.85 -31.83
N GLU A 450 48.92 12.85 -30.97
CA GLU A 450 49.25 12.96 -29.53
C GLU A 450 49.33 14.48 -29.11
N ASN A 451 48.97 14.79 -27.85
CA ASN A 451 49.60 15.76 -26.90
C ASN A 451 49.69 17.29 -27.22
N SER A 452 49.47 18.27 -26.32
CA SER A 452 49.45 18.26 -24.84
C SER A 452 48.97 19.63 -24.25
N ILE A 453 48.07 19.53 -23.26
CA ILE A 453 48.02 20.27 -21.97
C ILE A 453 47.50 21.73 -21.93
N MET A 454 46.25 21.87 -21.45
CA MET A 454 45.86 22.73 -20.30
C MET A 454 44.66 22.07 -19.57
N ASN A 455 44.94 21.58 -18.35
CA ASN A 455 44.25 20.51 -17.62
C ASN A 455 42.88 20.87 -16.99
N LYS A 456 41.82 20.22 -17.47
CA LYS A 456 40.81 19.47 -16.68
C LYS A 456 40.17 18.47 -17.65
N GLN A 457 40.55 17.18 -17.54
CA GLN A 457 40.26 16.20 -18.58
C GLN A 457 39.03 15.36 -18.21
N TYR A 458 37.94 15.60 -18.95
CA TYR A 458 36.76 14.73 -18.99
C TYR A 458 36.97 13.67 -20.08
N PRO A 459 36.40 12.44 -19.97
CA PRO A 459 36.62 11.35 -20.94
C PRO A 459 36.37 11.78 -22.39
N ASP A 460 37.28 11.43 -23.30
CA ASP A 460 37.38 11.93 -24.68
C ASP A 460 36.25 11.49 -25.65
N ASN A 461 35.16 10.89 -25.16
CA ASN A 461 34.00 10.50 -25.99
C ASN A 461 32.68 11.19 -25.59
N ILE A 462 32.73 12.29 -24.84
CA ILE A 462 31.50 12.90 -24.29
C ILE A 462 30.93 14.02 -25.17
N PHE A 463 31.61 14.57 -26.19
CA PHE A 463 30.96 15.56 -27.08
C PHE A 463 31.54 15.56 -28.50
N GLU A 464 30.75 15.23 -29.54
CA GLU A 464 31.06 15.57 -30.94
C GLU A 464 30.95 17.10 -31.16
N PRO A 465 31.73 17.71 -32.08
CA PRO A 465 31.86 19.16 -32.14
C PRO A 465 30.73 19.86 -32.90
N SER A 466 30.50 21.13 -32.52
CA SER A 466 29.83 22.18 -33.31
C SER A 466 28.29 22.23 -33.31
N ALA A 467 27.72 22.62 -32.17
CA ALA A 467 26.44 23.35 -32.16
C ALA A 467 26.68 24.78 -31.66
N ALA A 468 26.34 25.79 -32.46
CA ALA A 468 26.58 27.21 -32.16
C ALA A 468 25.98 27.68 -30.82
N ASN A 469 24.99 26.96 -30.30
CA ASN A 469 24.22 27.31 -29.11
C ASN A 469 24.53 26.43 -27.88
N GLY A 470 25.53 25.53 -27.95
CA GLY A 470 25.85 24.57 -26.88
C GLY A 470 25.03 23.27 -26.96
N VAL A 471 25.37 22.31 -26.10
CA VAL A 471 24.82 20.94 -26.07
C VAL A 471 24.44 20.54 -24.66
N TYR A 472 23.46 19.65 -24.51
CA TYR A 472 23.12 19.01 -23.24
C TYR A 472 23.08 17.50 -23.37
N GLN A 473 23.30 16.83 -22.25
CA GLN A 473 23.23 15.39 -22.08
C GLN A 473 22.37 15.03 -20.89
N ILE A 474 21.71 13.88 -20.98
CA ILE A 474 20.90 13.33 -19.91
C ILE A 474 21.58 12.06 -19.41
N TYR A 475 21.82 12.03 -18.11
CA TYR A 475 22.41 10.93 -17.38
C TYR A 475 21.35 10.32 -16.47
N GLN A 476 21.16 9.01 -16.59
CA GLN A 476 20.21 8.23 -15.81
C GLN A 476 20.92 7.13 -15.05
N ILE A 477 20.50 6.83 -13.83
CA ILE A 477 21.18 5.87 -12.97
C ILE A 477 21.14 4.48 -13.61
N LYS A 478 22.30 3.81 -13.63
CA LYS A 478 22.46 2.45 -14.17
C LYS A 478 21.49 1.47 -13.51
N ALA A 479 21.06 0.48 -14.28
CA ALA A 479 20.18 -0.57 -13.80
C ALA A 479 20.95 -1.63 -13.01
N GLU A 480 21.68 -1.19 -11.98
CA GLU A 480 22.46 -2.06 -11.11
C GLU A 480 21.76 -2.23 -9.75
N PRO A 481 21.68 -3.46 -9.20
CA PRO A 481 20.91 -3.73 -7.99
C PRO A 481 21.31 -2.86 -6.78
N HIS A 482 22.59 -2.49 -6.66
CA HIS A 482 23.10 -1.69 -5.56
C HIS A 482 22.73 -0.20 -5.68
N LEU A 483 22.40 0.27 -6.89
CA LEU A 483 22.03 1.67 -7.16
C LEU A 483 20.51 1.90 -7.08
N LYS A 484 19.74 0.87 -6.73
CA LYS A 484 18.27 0.95 -6.61
C LYS A 484 17.82 2.04 -5.64
N TYR A 485 18.57 2.30 -4.57
CA TYR A 485 18.27 3.36 -3.60
C TYR A 485 18.73 4.75 -4.03
N HIS A 486 19.59 4.86 -5.04
CA HIS A 486 19.98 6.15 -5.61
C HIS A 486 18.88 6.67 -6.55
N ARG A 487 18.10 5.78 -7.17
CA ARG A 487 16.97 6.11 -8.06
C ARG A 487 15.83 6.77 -7.31
N PHE A 488 15.37 7.90 -7.83
CA PHE A 488 14.30 8.73 -7.25
C PHE A 488 14.60 9.30 -5.86
N THR A 489 15.87 9.25 -5.44
CA THR A 489 16.31 9.80 -4.16
C THR A 489 16.72 11.25 -4.33
N SER A 490 16.31 12.10 -3.41
CA SER A 490 16.66 13.52 -3.44
C SER A 490 18.09 13.75 -3.00
N LEU A 491 18.72 14.84 -3.46
CA LEU A 491 20.13 15.11 -3.15
C LEU A 491 20.36 15.23 -1.63
N LYS A 492 19.34 15.72 -0.90
CA LYS A 492 19.35 15.85 0.57
C LYS A 492 19.30 14.48 1.24
N LYS A 493 18.51 13.54 0.72
CA LYS A 493 18.38 12.19 1.27
C LYS A 493 19.62 11.36 0.95
N LEU A 494 20.19 11.50 -0.25
CA LEU A 494 21.42 10.81 -0.64
C LEU A 494 22.59 11.19 0.29
N ARG A 495 22.79 12.49 0.52
CA ARG A 495 23.82 12.97 1.46
C ARG A 495 23.55 12.63 2.92
N ALA A 496 22.30 12.44 3.31
CA ALA A 496 21.97 11.98 4.66
C ALA A 496 22.33 10.50 4.89
N MET A 497 22.56 9.75 3.82
CA MET A 497 23.06 8.37 3.84
C MET A 497 24.59 8.30 3.71
N ASP A 498 25.29 9.44 3.76
CA ASP A 498 26.75 9.58 3.57
C ASP A 498 27.22 9.16 2.16
N GLU A 499 26.32 9.28 1.18
CA GLU A 499 26.58 9.04 -0.25
C GLU A 499 26.42 10.35 -1.04
N ASP A 500 27.09 10.48 -2.20
CA ASP A 500 26.97 11.63 -3.10
C ASP A 500 26.78 11.18 -4.55
N VAL A 501 26.49 12.13 -5.44
CA VAL A 501 26.24 11.83 -6.85
C VAL A 501 27.56 11.52 -7.56
N ASP A 502 27.75 10.25 -7.92
CA ASP A 502 28.92 9.74 -8.64
C ASP A 502 28.53 9.34 -10.07
N ILE A 503 29.19 9.92 -11.09
CA ILE A 503 28.94 9.60 -12.50
C ILE A 503 29.12 8.12 -12.86
N THR A 504 29.96 7.37 -12.13
CA THR A 504 30.15 5.94 -12.39
C THR A 504 28.85 5.14 -12.21
N ASN A 505 27.88 5.70 -11.47
CA ASN A 505 26.55 5.13 -11.25
C ASN A 505 25.54 5.50 -12.35
N TYR A 506 25.94 6.26 -13.36
CA TYR A 506 25.06 6.80 -14.40
C TYR A 506 25.42 6.33 -15.81
N ASN A 507 24.42 6.20 -16.66
CA ASN A 507 24.55 6.05 -18.11
C ASN A 507 24.15 7.37 -18.78
N CYS A 508 24.93 7.84 -19.73
CA CYS A 508 24.47 8.88 -20.66
C CYS A 508 23.45 8.26 -21.61
N VAL A 509 22.19 8.66 -21.51
CA VAL A 509 21.06 8.08 -22.27
C VAL A 509 20.62 8.96 -23.44
N TYR A 510 21.06 10.21 -23.48
CA TYR A 510 20.69 11.14 -24.55
C TYR A 510 21.65 12.32 -24.66
N GLN A 511 21.77 12.88 -25.87
CA GLN A 511 22.52 14.10 -26.17
C GLN A 511 21.84 14.89 -27.27
N SER A 512 21.74 16.22 -27.13
CA SER A 512 21.25 17.10 -28.20
C SER A 512 21.73 18.54 -28.04
N SER A 513 21.48 19.38 -29.05
CA SER A 513 21.81 20.81 -29.05
C SER A 513 20.82 21.61 -28.20
N LEU A 514 21.30 22.66 -27.54
CA LEU A 514 20.45 23.60 -26.81
C LEU A 514 19.63 24.48 -27.76
N THR A 515 18.41 24.82 -27.35
CA THR A 515 17.47 25.65 -28.12
C THR A 515 17.65 27.15 -27.88
N SER A 516 18.21 27.59 -26.73
CA SER A 516 18.42 29.02 -26.39
C SER A 516 19.74 29.26 -25.64
N THR A 517 20.31 30.46 -25.78
CA THR A 517 21.65 30.85 -25.27
C THR A 517 21.62 31.78 -24.04
N GLU A 518 20.45 32.21 -23.54
CA GLU A 518 20.41 33.34 -22.60
C GLU A 518 20.28 32.96 -21.11
N LYS A 519 19.56 31.90 -20.72
CA LYS A 519 19.42 31.46 -19.31
C LYS A 519 19.44 29.94 -19.15
N VAL A 520 20.27 29.45 -18.23
CA VAL A 520 20.41 28.00 -17.96
C VAL A 520 19.15 27.42 -17.30
N THR A 521 18.44 28.19 -16.49
CA THR A 521 17.16 27.77 -15.87
C THR A 521 16.09 27.50 -16.92
N ASP A 522 15.95 28.40 -17.88
CA ASP A 522 14.93 28.30 -18.93
C ASP A 522 15.21 27.10 -19.85
N ASN A 523 16.49 26.78 -20.05
CA ASN A 523 16.90 25.55 -20.74
C ASN A 523 16.62 24.29 -19.93
N LEU A 524 16.81 24.29 -18.60
CA LEU A 524 16.54 23.11 -17.75
C LEU A 524 15.04 22.80 -17.68
N ASP A 525 14.19 23.82 -17.51
CA ASP A 525 12.74 23.65 -17.51
C ASP A 525 12.24 23.16 -18.88
N ALA A 526 12.73 23.76 -19.98
CA ALA A 526 12.37 23.34 -21.33
C ALA A 526 12.87 21.92 -21.68
N ILE A 527 14.05 21.53 -21.21
CA ILE A 527 14.54 20.15 -21.34
C ILE A 527 13.61 19.22 -20.55
N PHE A 528 13.31 19.53 -19.30
CA PHE A 528 12.43 18.70 -18.48
C PHE A 528 11.03 18.54 -19.08
N GLU A 529 10.42 19.62 -19.56
CA GLU A 529 9.15 19.59 -20.29
C GLU A 529 9.26 18.74 -21.56
N LYS A 530 10.32 18.93 -22.36
CA LYS A 530 10.54 18.15 -23.58
C LYS A 530 10.62 16.65 -23.33
N PHE A 531 11.28 16.17 -22.28
CA PHE A 531 11.39 14.72 -22.05
C PHE A 531 10.23 14.10 -21.27
N ASN A 532 9.35 14.93 -20.72
CA ASN A 532 8.19 14.48 -19.94
C ASN A 532 6.85 14.71 -20.63
N VAL A 533 6.78 15.66 -21.56
CA VAL A 533 5.57 16.07 -22.29
C VAL A 533 5.76 15.84 -23.79
N ASP A 534 6.80 16.43 -24.38
CA ASP A 534 7.04 16.42 -25.84
C ASP A 534 8.22 15.52 -26.24
N ARG A 535 8.15 14.26 -25.78
CA ARG A 535 9.27 13.32 -25.78
C ARG A 535 9.87 13.10 -27.18
N PRO A 536 11.20 13.26 -27.36
CA PRO A 536 11.85 13.02 -28.66
C PRO A 536 11.73 11.56 -29.11
N GLU A 537 11.46 11.34 -30.40
CA GLU A 537 11.30 10.00 -30.99
C GLU A 537 12.55 9.12 -30.86
N ASP A 538 13.73 9.73 -30.76
CA ASP A 538 15.03 9.07 -30.62
C ASP A 538 15.45 8.85 -29.16
N PHE A 539 14.69 9.36 -28.18
CA PHE A 539 14.98 9.18 -26.76
C PHE A 539 14.46 7.83 -26.23
N ARG A 540 15.38 6.97 -25.80
CA ARG A 540 15.10 5.61 -25.31
C ARG A 540 15.24 5.46 -23.78
N GLY A 541 15.61 6.51 -23.05
CA GLY A 541 15.62 6.55 -21.58
C GLY A 541 14.22 6.70 -20.98
N TYR A 542 14.08 6.66 -19.66
CA TYR A 542 12.78 6.93 -19.01
C TYR A 542 12.53 8.45 -18.88
N SER A 543 11.31 8.86 -18.54
CA SER A 543 10.95 10.26 -18.27
C SER A 543 11.88 10.89 -17.25
N LEU A 544 12.33 12.12 -17.50
CA LEU A 544 13.23 12.86 -16.63
C LEU A 544 12.61 13.02 -15.24
N SER A 545 13.30 12.50 -14.22
CA SER A 545 12.76 12.32 -12.87
C SER A 545 13.81 12.61 -11.79
N VAL A 546 13.37 12.68 -10.53
CA VAL A 546 14.29 12.85 -9.39
C VAL A 546 15.40 11.81 -9.48
N SER A 547 16.64 12.22 -9.26
CA SER A 547 17.88 11.43 -9.41
C SER A 547 18.59 11.45 -10.76
N ASP A 548 17.94 11.96 -11.81
CA ASP A 548 18.60 12.13 -13.10
C ASP A 548 19.53 13.36 -13.09
N VAL A 549 20.53 13.36 -13.97
CA VAL A 549 21.48 14.47 -14.10
C VAL A 549 21.48 15.02 -15.51
N ILE A 550 21.29 16.33 -15.63
CA ILE A 550 21.41 17.06 -16.89
C ILE A 550 22.77 17.75 -16.90
N VAL A 551 23.62 17.37 -17.86
CA VAL A 551 24.91 18.04 -18.08
C VAL A 551 24.74 18.99 -19.26
N ILE A 552 25.03 20.26 -19.04
CA ILE A 552 24.95 21.31 -20.05
C ILE A 552 26.35 21.84 -20.33
N LYS A 553 26.74 21.83 -21.60
CA LYS A 553 27.98 22.45 -22.11
C LYS A 553 27.60 23.62 -23.01
N HIS A 554 27.95 24.83 -22.57
CA HIS A 554 27.76 26.04 -23.36
C HIS A 554 29.09 26.80 -23.43
N SER A 555 29.65 26.95 -24.63
CA SER A 555 31.03 27.42 -24.83
C SER A 555 32.02 26.53 -24.05
N ASP A 556 32.93 27.13 -23.27
CA ASP A 556 33.93 26.42 -22.45
C ASP A 556 33.40 26.02 -21.06
N LEU A 557 32.14 26.34 -20.73
CA LEU A 557 31.56 26.09 -19.42
C LEU A 557 30.70 24.82 -19.45
N VAL A 558 31.11 23.83 -18.65
CA VAL A 558 30.34 22.59 -18.40
C VAL A 558 29.76 22.65 -16.99
N LYS A 559 28.46 22.43 -16.87
CA LYS A 559 27.75 22.35 -15.58
C LYS A 559 26.84 21.14 -15.55
N ALA A 560 26.78 20.48 -14.40
CA ALA A 560 25.89 19.35 -14.16
C ALA A 560 24.81 19.74 -13.15
N TYR A 561 23.57 19.35 -13.43
CA TYR A 561 22.39 19.67 -12.62
C TYR A 561 21.63 18.39 -12.27
N TYR A 562 21.45 18.14 -10.99
CA TYR A 562 20.63 17.07 -10.47
C TYR A 562 19.16 17.47 -10.48
N VAL A 563 18.29 16.61 -11.00
CA VAL A 563 16.84 16.74 -10.88
C VAL A 563 16.44 16.34 -9.47
N ASP A 564 15.95 17.30 -8.68
CA ASP A 564 15.68 17.12 -7.24
C ASP A 564 14.17 17.23 -6.94
N ASP A 565 13.77 16.99 -5.68
CA ASP A 565 12.36 17.03 -5.23
C ASP A 565 11.61 18.31 -5.65
N ILE A 566 12.34 19.42 -5.79
CA ILE A 566 11.84 20.72 -6.24
C ILE A 566 12.94 21.36 -7.11
N GLY A 567 12.72 21.37 -8.43
CA GLY A 567 13.60 22.00 -9.41
C GLY A 567 14.95 21.29 -9.58
N PHE A 568 15.98 22.04 -9.96
CA PHE A 568 17.32 21.51 -10.28
C PHE A 568 18.38 22.04 -9.31
N LYS A 569 19.34 21.18 -8.93
CA LYS A 569 20.49 21.58 -8.11
C LYS A 569 21.81 21.34 -8.83
N GLU A 570 22.66 22.36 -8.89
CA GLU A 570 23.99 22.23 -9.49
C GLU A 570 24.88 21.29 -8.67
N ILE A 571 25.56 20.36 -9.34
CA ILE A 571 26.47 19.36 -8.76
C ILE A 571 27.87 19.46 -9.41
N PRO A 572 28.74 20.38 -8.94
CA PRO A 572 30.00 20.72 -9.62
C PRO A 572 31.03 19.59 -9.76
N LYS A 573 30.95 18.57 -8.91
CA LYS A 573 31.90 17.44 -8.85
C LYS A 573 31.47 16.22 -9.65
N PHE A 574 30.30 16.25 -10.29
CA PHE A 574 29.73 15.09 -10.97
C PHE A 574 30.69 14.48 -12.00
N LEU A 575 31.49 15.31 -12.67
CA LEU A 575 32.40 14.87 -13.73
C LEU A 575 33.87 14.70 -13.29
N ASP A 576 34.19 14.88 -12.00
CA ASP A 576 35.56 14.85 -11.47
C ASP A 576 35.91 13.43 -10.95
N GLN A 577 36.77 12.67 -11.67
CA GLN A 577 37.15 11.29 -11.30
C GLN A 577 38.42 11.19 -10.43
N SER A 578 38.63 12.08 -9.46
CA SER A 578 39.88 12.11 -8.68
C SER A 578 39.97 11.10 -7.51
N ASP A 579 38.88 10.45 -7.10
CA ASP A 579 38.83 9.76 -5.79
C ASP A 579 38.85 8.21 -5.86
N MET A 580 39.07 7.61 -7.03
CA MET A 580 39.27 6.15 -7.15
C MET A 580 40.73 5.72 -6.95
N THR A 581 41.23 5.82 -5.72
CA THR A 581 42.33 4.96 -5.25
C THR A 581 42.25 4.81 -3.74
N ILE A 582 41.93 3.60 -3.28
CA ILE A 582 42.50 2.87 -2.12
C ILE A 582 41.49 1.78 -1.72
N SER A 583 41.70 0.55 -2.20
CA SER A 583 41.50 -0.69 -1.43
C SER A 583 41.84 -1.90 -2.31
N GLY A 584 43.13 -2.22 -2.40
CA GLY A 584 43.60 -3.47 -2.99
C GLY A 584 44.57 -4.14 -2.01
N GLU A 585 44.05 -4.99 -1.14
CA GLU A 585 44.88 -5.93 -0.38
C GLU A 585 45.59 -6.88 -1.35
N LYS A 586 46.92 -6.96 -1.26
CA LYS A 586 47.71 -8.06 -1.83
C LYS A 586 48.35 -8.85 -0.68
N LEU A 587 48.09 -10.16 -0.66
CA LEU A 587 48.85 -11.14 0.13
C LEU A 587 50.32 -11.19 -0.34
N PRO A 588 51.26 -11.59 0.55
CA PRO A 588 52.67 -11.33 0.38
C PRO A 588 53.38 -12.40 -0.46
N THR A 589 54.22 -11.95 -1.38
CA THR A 589 55.31 -12.76 -1.95
C THR A 589 56.66 -12.20 -1.52
N THR A 590 57.55 -13.15 -1.27
CA THR A 590 58.86 -13.07 -0.61
C THR A 590 59.96 -12.39 -1.42
N ASN A 591 60.97 -11.93 -0.67
CA ASN A 591 62.39 -11.70 -0.98
C ASN A 591 62.90 -10.26 -1.19
N ASN A 592 63.65 -9.84 -0.16
CA ASN A 592 65.03 -9.33 -0.23
C ASN A 592 65.37 -8.20 -1.22
N GLN A 593 65.60 -6.99 -0.71
CA GLN A 593 66.95 -6.49 -0.38
C GLN A 593 66.93 -5.02 0.07
N ASP A 594 67.61 -4.80 1.20
CA ASP A 594 68.52 -3.70 1.53
C ASP A 594 68.06 -2.23 1.67
N ASN A 595 68.43 -1.73 2.86
CA ASN A 595 68.92 -0.39 3.22
C ASN A 595 67.92 0.77 3.21
N ALA A 596 67.96 1.74 4.12
CA ALA A 596 68.62 1.98 5.40
C ALA A 596 68.11 3.38 5.85
N LEU A 597 68.26 3.70 7.14
CA LEU A 597 68.03 5.00 7.81
C LEU A 597 66.56 5.37 8.12
N ARG A 598 66.03 5.34 9.36
CA ARG A 598 66.47 5.81 10.71
C ARG A 598 66.13 7.29 11.00
N SER A 599 65.03 7.50 11.72
CA SER A 599 64.84 8.48 12.83
C SER A 599 63.34 8.50 13.22
N GLN A 600 62.87 7.82 14.27
CA GLN A 600 62.85 8.21 15.70
C GLN A 600 62.29 9.62 16.02
N GLN A 601 61.09 9.66 16.62
CA GLN A 601 60.69 10.37 17.87
C GLN A 601 59.17 10.10 18.13
N GLN A 602 58.76 9.29 19.12
CA GLN A 602 58.43 9.62 20.54
C GLN A 602 57.27 10.64 20.68
N LYS A 603 56.17 10.50 21.46
CA LYS A 603 55.68 9.71 22.64
C LYS A 603 54.12 9.86 22.67
N GLU A 604 53.28 8.82 22.76
CA GLU A 604 52.71 8.09 23.95
C GLU A 604 51.48 8.77 24.64
N PRO A 605 50.62 8.09 25.47
CA PRO A 605 49.43 7.28 25.09
C PRO A 605 48.11 7.68 25.83
N VAL A 606 46.93 7.18 25.40
CA VAL A 606 45.76 6.99 26.31
C VAL A 606 44.91 5.76 25.92
N GLN A 607 44.94 4.75 26.80
CA GLN A 607 43.93 3.70 26.94
C GLN A 607 42.69 4.24 27.67
N ARG A 608 41.47 3.94 27.19
CA ARG A 608 40.34 3.33 27.94
C ARG A 608 39.01 3.45 27.16
N GLU A 609 38.12 2.50 27.44
CA GLU A 609 36.69 2.43 27.07
C GLU A 609 36.27 1.86 25.70
N LYS A 610 36.59 0.58 25.47
CA LYS A 610 35.71 -0.34 24.71
C LYS A 610 35.33 -1.54 25.56
N ALA A 611 34.60 -1.29 26.65
CA ALA A 611 33.92 -2.32 27.44
C ALA A 611 32.85 -1.66 28.34
N SER A 612 31.76 -1.12 27.76
CA SER A 612 30.65 -0.57 28.56
C SER A 612 29.28 -0.55 27.89
N LEU A 613 29.15 -0.53 26.54
CA LEU A 613 27.81 -0.40 25.92
C LEU A 613 27.05 -1.71 25.65
N LYS A 614 27.67 -2.91 25.77
CA LYS A 614 26.96 -4.19 25.54
C LYS A 614 26.23 -4.76 26.78
N ASN A 615 26.40 -4.15 27.96
CA ASN A 615 25.78 -4.62 29.21
C ASN A 615 24.65 -3.72 29.76
N ARG A 616 24.09 -2.80 28.96
CA ARG A 616 22.97 -1.92 29.42
C ARG A 616 21.63 -2.12 28.69
N LEU A 617 21.50 -3.13 27.84
CA LEU A 617 20.25 -3.43 27.11
C LEU A 617 19.68 -4.84 27.34
N LYS A 618 20.26 -5.63 28.26
CA LYS A 618 19.75 -6.96 28.64
C LYS A 618 19.01 -7.02 29.98
N ASP A 619 18.97 -5.94 30.77
CA ASP A 619 18.35 -5.93 32.10
C ASP A 619 16.96 -5.25 32.21
N SER A 620 16.32 -4.85 31.10
CA SER A 620 15.00 -4.17 31.15
C SER A 620 13.80 -5.01 30.69
N TYR A 621 13.96 -6.30 30.39
CA TYR A 621 12.86 -7.18 29.93
C TYR A 621 12.49 -8.36 30.86
N GLN A 622 13.06 -8.42 32.07
CA GLN A 622 12.65 -9.38 33.10
C GLN A 622 12.51 -8.69 34.47
N LYS A 623 11.38 -7.99 34.69
CA LYS A 623 10.82 -7.70 36.02
C LYS A 623 9.47 -7.00 35.87
N ARG A 624 8.37 -7.75 35.98
CA ARG A 624 7.15 -7.43 36.76
C ARG A 624 6.03 -8.43 36.45
N THR A 625 6.11 -9.58 37.10
CA THR A 625 4.93 -10.35 37.52
C THR A 625 5.11 -10.72 39.00
N ILE A 626 4.26 -10.08 39.81
CA ILE A 626 3.66 -10.54 41.08
C ILE A 626 4.57 -10.76 42.30
N SER A 627 4.35 -9.95 43.35
CA SER A 627 4.50 -10.37 44.75
C SER A 627 3.38 -9.77 45.61
N LYS A 628 2.43 -10.63 46.02
CA LYS A 628 1.56 -10.43 47.19
C LYS A 628 2.42 -10.56 48.47
N PRO A 629 2.04 -9.94 49.60
CA PRO A 629 2.57 -10.30 50.91
C PRO A 629 1.70 -11.39 51.58
N ASN A 630 2.31 -12.51 51.96
CA ASN A 630 1.93 -13.32 53.13
C ASN A 630 2.46 -12.57 54.38
N GLU A 631 1.93 -12.66 55.60
CA GLU A 631 1.47 -13.84 56.34
C GLU A 631 0.82 -13.36 57.65
N LEU A 632 -0.26 -14.00 58.12
CA LEU A 632 -0.43 -14.37 59.53
C LEU A 632 -1.66 -15.28 59.71
N SER A 633 -1.35 -16.44 60.27
CA SER A 633 -2.16 -17.60 60.62
C SER A 633 -3.13 -17.39 61.78
N LYS A 634 -4.28 -18.08 61.72
CA LYS A 634 -4.99 -18.86 62.77
C LYS A 634 -6.23 -19.47 62.10
N GLU A 635 -6.31 -20.79 61.90
CA GLU A 635 -6.99 -21.76 62.80
C GLU A 635 -8.30 -21.21 63.38
N SER A 636 -9.45 -21.87 63.41
CA SER A 636 -10.02 -23.11 62.87
C SER A 636 -11.50 -23.05 63.29
N SER A 637 -12.37 -23.86 62.66
CA SER A 637 -13.57 -24.45 63.29
C SER A 637 -14.93 -23.73 63.26
N ILE A 638 -15.86 -24.39 62.54
CA ILE A 638 -17.21 -24.84 62.98
C ILE A 638 -18.42 -23.88 62.85
N GLU A 639 -19.40 -24.40 62.09
CA GLU A 639 -20.88 -24.29 62.17
C GLU A 639 -21.54 -23.02 62.76
N ARG A 640 -22.36 -22.34 61.94
CA ARG A 640 -23.83 -22.51 61.88
C ARG A 640 -24.45 -21.63 60.81
#